data_AF-A0A959S3Q1-F1
#
_entry.id   AF-A0A959S3Q1-F1
#
_cell.length_a   1.000
_cell.length_b   1.000
_cell.length_c   1.000
_cell.angle_alpha   90.00
_cell.angle_beta   90.00
_cell.angle_gamma   90.00
#
_symmetry.space_group_name_H-M   'P 1'
#
loop_
_entity.id
_entity.type
_entity.pdbx_description
1 polymer ?
#
loop_
_entity_poly.entity_id
_entity_poly.type
_entity_poly.pdbx_seq_one_letter_code
_entity_poly.pdbx_strand_id
1 'polypeptide(L)'
;MIRNNYLIFLSLILMPFLSLGQECDIIYVSPNGSGSGTKAAPTSIQNALNLVGPGIDQIRMAQGTYPISDTLFLVSGVTIDGSYDPSTWVKSNNIPTVIHRDATAPTSVSIFALAGINISDFHIHDISVVVDDALEPSSSTCGIYLNGCSDYSINRVRVTAGDGGDGIQGNPGASGMDGAMGGGAELGTNCGNGPNAGGAGGNSWSGGLAAGGDGGNGGPEGEDFDLFSQADGENGFNGLAGVGDFPGIGGVGGQGFYYILGDACTAIIGDCGTVGPASMGTNGADATIDGAPGADGTDGVSMHDGTFFVPGHGTYGQNGENGSGGGGGGGGGSAGAGYVPWASTGTGPGGGGGGEGGQGGYGATSGGGGGGSFGMYITNNGTGGVLNDCVLQTGAPGLGGTGGFPGGYGGLGGSGGLGGEQPDGVGPCSNGGNGGDGSNGGQGGAGGDGAPGESIALYQQPTGIQVSQTNLAANVEPDVLLESTGCTYSDIYFSTNANGIIEWFYEGTTVPQNTVGQSTTVQYTTYGAQDLTMVSNGVPYFHAGFVNIFTDGSPYLPTIQGDDTICPGDIVNFSSTWPISFNVLGYRWNFGDPNSGTANTSTQATPSHQYNEVGTYMVTLQTQSPCCNWSKPDTFYVEVFPVVGPDVFITATTTEICEGESITFGAVP
;
A
#
# COMPACT_ATOMS: atom_id res chain seq x y z
N MET A 1 -67.15 -55.00 14.11
CA MET A 1 -66.02 -55.60 14.87
C MET A 1 -65.19 -56.37 13.85
N ILE A 2 -63.95 -56.07 13.46
CA ILE A 2 -62.86 -55.22 13.95
C ILE A 2 -62.14 -54.72 12.68
N ARG A 3 -61.77 -53.43 12.61
CA ARG A 3 -60.94 -52.84 11.53
C ARG A 3 -59.48 -53.01 11.96
N ASN A 4 -58.68 -53.75 11.17
CA ASN A 4 -57.23 -53.81 11.33
C ASN A 4 -56.58 -52.59 10.66
N ASN A 5 -55.98 -51.74 11.49
CA ASN A 5 -55.12 -50.64 11.06
C ASN A 5 -53.74 -51.20 10.70
N TYR A 6 -53.33 -51.07 9.44
CA TYR A 6 -51.91 -51.03 9.08
C TYR A 6 -51.50 -49.58 8.93
N LEU A 7 -50.60 -49.14 9.82
CA LEU A 7 -49.89 -47.87 9.71
C LEU A 7 -49.08 -47.84 8.40
N ILE A 8 -49.38 -46.87 7.54
CA ILE A 8 -48.44 -46.41 6.52
C ILE A 8 -47.85 -45.12 7.08
N PHE A 9 -46.59 -45.19 7.50
CA PHE A 9 -45.77 -44.03 7.80
C PHE A 9 -45.63 -43.20 6.51
N LEU A 10 -46.36 -42.09 6.41
CA LEU A 10 -46.04 -41.04 5.45
C LEU A 10 -44.87 -40.26 6.05
N SER A 11 -43.64 -40.67 5.74
CA SER A 11 -42.48 -39.83 6.03
C SER A 11 -42.61 -38.57 5.18
N LEU A 12 -42.90 -37.46 5.85
CA LEU A 12 -42.67 -36.14 5.29
C LEU A 12 -41.16 -35.99 5.14
N ILE A 13 -40.61 -36.49 4.04
CA ILE A 13 -39.26 -36.13 3.61
C ILE A 13 -39.37 -34.67 3.22
N LEU A 14 -39.04 -33.80 4.18
CA LEU A 14 -38.57 -32.46 3.91
C LEU A 14 -37.32 -32.65 3.03
N MET A 15 -37.51 -32.70 1.71
CA MET A 15 -36.41 -32.58 0.78
C MET A 15 -35.70 -31.28 1.17
N PRO A 16 -34.39 -31.31 1.45
CA PRO A 16 -33.66 -30.06 1.44
C PRO A 16 -33.85 -29.50 0.04
N PHE A 17 -34.43 -28.30 -0.05
CA PHE A 17 -34.18 -27.45 -1.20
C PHE A 17 -32.66 -27.38 -1.31
N LEU A 18 -32.09 -28.16 -2.22
CA LEU A 18 -30.75 -27.89 -2.71
C LEU A 18 -30.85 -26.47 -3.28
N SER A 19 -30.28 -25.51 -2.56
CA SER A 19 -30.09 -24.16 -3.05
C SER A 19 -29.11 -24.23 -4.23
N LEU A 20 -29.60 -24.55 -5.41
CA LEU A 20 -29.00 -24.11 -6.67
C LEU A 20 -29.32 -22.63 -6.80
N GLY A 21 -28.73 -21.83 -5.91
CA GLY A 21 -29.05 -20.42 -5.74
C GLY A 21 -28.11 -19.55 -6.55
N GLN A 22 -28.03 -19.77 -7.86
CA GLN A 22 -27.40 -18.83 -8.77
C GLN A 22 -28.08 -18.87 -10.13
N GLU A 23 -28.60 -17.72 -10.56
CA GLU A 23 -29.28 -17.58 -11.85
C GLU A 23 -28.20 -17.44 -12.93
N CYS A 24 -27.94 -18.54 -13.63
CA CYS A 24 -27.25 -18.51 -14.92
C CYS A 24 -25.82 -17.99 -14.80
N ASP A 25 -25.07 -18.56 -13.87
CA ASP A 25 -23.64 -18.33 -13.69
C ASP A 25 -23.26 -16.89 -13.23
N ILE A 26 -24.27 -16.12 -12.80
CA ILE A 26 -24.12 -14.75 -12.30
C ILE A 26 -24.30 -14.67 -10.79
N ILE A 27 -23.35 -14.04 -10.10
CA ILE A 27 -23.44 -13.67 -8.70
C ILE A 27 -23.95 -12.23 -8.57
N TYR A 28 -25.04 -12.04 -7.84
CA TYR A 28 -25.65 -10.74 -7.59
C TYR A 28 -25.21 -10.17 -6.25
N VAL A 29 -24.74 -8.93 -6.26
CA VAL A 29 -24.10 -8.28 -5.11
C VAL A 29 -24.75 -6.93 -4.82
N SER A 30 -25.06 -6.63 -3.56
CA SER A 30 -25.61 -5.33 -3.13
C SER A 30 -24.84 -4.75 -1.94
N PRO A 31 -24.90 -3.44 -1.68
CA PRO A 31 -24.17 -2.81 -0.57
C PRO A 31 -24.40 -3.47 0.80
N ASN A 32 -25.62 -3.92 1.06
CA ASN A 32 -26.03 -4.57 2.32
C ASN A 32 -26.33 -6.06 2.13
N GLY A 33 -25.79 -6.68 1.06
CA GLY A 33 -26.11 -8.05 0.70
C GLY A 33 -25.57 -9.05 1.72
N SER A 34 -26.43 -9.92 2.21
CA SER A 34 -26.06 -11.04 3.11
C SER A 34 -26.69 -12.36 2.67
N GLY A 35 -27.26 -12.39 1.46
CA GLY A 35 -27.93 -13.55 0.90
C GLY A 35 -26.98 -14.51 0.17
N SER A 36 -27.57 -15.39 -0.62
CA SER A 36 -26.86 -16.45 -1.36
C SER A 36 -26.25 -16.01 -2.68
N GLY A 37 -26.41 -14.74 -3.09
CA GLY A 37 -25.90 -14.22 -4.35
C GLY A 37 -26.87 -14.36 -5.54
N THR A 38 -28.16 -14.50 -5.28
CA THR A 38 -29.22 -14.46 -6.31
C THR A 38 -29.80 -13.05 -6.46
N LYS A 39 -30.53 -12.76 -7.54
CA LYS A 39 -31.23 -11.47 -7.71
C LYS A 39 -32.12 -11.11 -6.52
N ALA A 40 -32.84 -12.10 -5.97
CA ALA A 40 -33.77 -11.93 -4.86
C ALA A 40 -33.08 -11.87 -3.49
N ALA A 41 -31.88 -12.45 -3.37
CA ALA A 41 -31.09 -12.47 -2.14
C ALA A 41 -29.61 -12.19 -2.46
N PRO A 42 -29.27 -10.94 -2.83
CA PRO A 42 -27.91 -10.58 -3.20
C PRO A 42 -26.96 -10.72 -2.00
N THR A 43 -25.70 -10.99 -2.30
CA THR A 43 -24.64 -11.19 -1.29
C THR A 43 -23.71 -9.99 -1.19
N SER A 44 -22.71 -10.04 -0.32
CA SER A 44 -21.66 -9.02 -0.19
C SER A 44 -20.54 -9.26 -1.20
N ILE A 45 -19.79 -8.23 -1.59
CA ILE A 45 -18.70 -8.38 -2.58
C ILE A 45 -17.62 -9.36 -2.09
N GLN A 46 -17.28 -9.34 -0.80
CA GLN A 46 -16.33 -10.28 -0.21
C GLN A 46 -16.80 -11.73 -0.37
N ASN A 47 -18.08 -11.99 -0.09
CA ASN A 47 -18.63 -13.33 -0.22
C ASN A 47 -18.78 -13.73 -1.68
N ALA A 48 -19.10 -12.80 -2.58
CA ALA A 48 -19.18 -13.07 -4.01
C ALA A 48 -17.85 -13.60 -4.56
N LEU A 49 -16.72 -13.00 -4.18
CA LEU A 49 -15.39 -13.47 -4.59
C LEU A 49 -15.07 -14.89 -4.07
N ASN A 50 -15.67 -15.32 -2.95
CA ASN A 50 -15.55 -16.69 -2.44
C ASN A 50 -16.49 -17.69 -3.13
N LEU A 51 -17.54 -17.20 -3.79
CA LEU A 51 -18.51 -18.03 -4.51
C LEU A 51 -18.13 -18.28 -5.97
N VAL A 52 -17.16 -17.54 -6.51
CA VAL A 52 -16.60 -17.75 -7.85
C VAL A 52 -16.09 -19.19 -7.98
N GLY A 53 -16.35 -19.82 -9.12
CA GLY A 53 -15.95 -21.19 -9.41
C GLY A 53 -16.00 -21.50 -10.90
N PRO A 54 -15.72 -22.76 -11.30
CA PRO A 54 -15.80 -23.16 -12.70
C PRO A 54 -17.22 -22.93 -13.25
N GLY A 55 -17.34 -22.06 -14.25
CA GLY A 55 -18.63 -21.66 -14.82
C GLY A 55 -19.43 -20.70 -13.95
N ILE A 56 -18.86 -20.10 -12.91
CA ILE A 56 -19.44 -18.97 -12.16
C ILE A 56 -18.39 -17.87 -12.12
N ASP A 57 -18.41 -17.01 -13.13
CA ASP A 57 -17.35 -16.03 -13.40
C ASP A 57 -17.87 -14.60 -13.56
N GLN A 58 -19.18 -14.39 -13.41
CA GLN A 58 -19.80 -13.07 -13.54
C GLN A 58 -20.29 -12.54 -12.19
N ILE A 59 -19.82 -11.34 -11.81
CA ILE A 59 -20.29 -10.63 -10.62
C ILE A 59 -21.00 -9.35 -11.07
N ARG A 60 -22.31 -9.25 -10.81
CA ARG A 60 -23.10 -8.03 -11.03
C ARG A 60 -23.28 -7.29 -9.73
N MET A 61 -22.76 -6.07 -9.67
CA MET A 61 -22.85 -5.20 -8.51
C MET A 61 -23.96 -4.17 -8.71
N ALA A 62 -24.88 -4.13 -7.76
CA ALA A 62 -25.87 -3.09 -7.69
C ALA A 62 -25.23 -1.71 -7.47
N GLN A 63 -25.98 -0.67 -7.79
CA GLN A 63 -25.63 0.71 -7.49
C GLN A 63 -25.53 0.93 -5.98
N GLY A 64 -24.68 1.88 -5.57
CA GLY A 64 -24.49 2.27 -4.18
C GLY A 64 -23.06 2.06 -3.67
N THR A 65 -22.84 2.37 -2.40
CA THR A 65 -21.52 2.37 -1.76
C THR A 65 -21.29 1.11 -0.95
N TYR A 66 -20.18 0.42 -1.22
CA TYR A 66 -19.72 -0.81 -0.61
C TYR A 66 -18.52 -0.50 0.29
N PRO A 67 -18.75 -0.30 1.61
CA PRO A 67 -17.66 -0.03 2.53
C PRO A 67 -16.81 -1.30 2.73
N ILE A 68 -15.49 -1.16 2.67
CA ILE A 68 -14.52 -2.21 2.96
C ILE A 68 -13.43 -1.68 3.90
N SER A 69 -13.02 -2.51 4.86
CA SER A 69 -11.91 -2.22 5.78
C SER A 69 -10.67 -3.07 5.49
N ASP A 70 -10.80 -4.03 4.57
CA ASP A 70 -9.74 -4.90 4.09
C ASP A 70 -9.64 -4.81 2.57
N THR A 71 -8.46 -5.09 2.03
CA THR A 71 -8.24 -5.17 0.59
C THR A 71 -9.10 -6.26 -0.05
N LEU A 72 -9.79 -5.93 -1.14
CA LEU A 72 -10.46 -6.91 -2.00
C LEU A 72 -9.47 -7.51 -2.98
N PHE A 73 -9.18 -8.81 -2.82
CA PHE A 73 -8.34 -9.54 -3.75
C PHE A 73 -9.14 -10.02 -4.95
N LEU A 74 -8.71 -9.61 -6.14
CA LEU A 74 -9.26 -10.02 -7.42
C LEU A 74 -8.88 -11.48 -7.73
N VAL A 75 -9.65 -12.12 -8.60
CA VAL A 75 -9.51 -13.54 -8.95
C VAL A 75 -9.40 -13.68 -10.47
N SER A 76 -8.59 -14.62 -10.95
CA SER A 76 -8.46 -14.92 -12.39
C SER A 76 -9.78 -15.40 -13.00
N GLY A 77 -10.01 -15.05 -14.27
CA GLY A 77 -11.17 -15.50 -15.03
C GLY A 77 -12.48 -14.78 -14.68
N VAL A 78 -12.47 -13.75 -13.83
CA VAL A 78 -13.71 -13.13 -13.29
C VAL A 78 -13.97 -11.77 -13.93
N THR A 79 -15.24 -11.54 -14.29
CA THR A 79 -15.75 -10.22 -14.65
C THR A 79 -16.55 -9.63 -13.50
N ILE A 80 -16.15 -8.45 -13.03
CA ILE A 80 -16.87 -7.65 -12.04
C ILE A 80 -17.46 -6.43 -12.73
N ASP A 81 -18.78 -6.34 -12.74
CA ASP A 81 -19.51 -5.33 -13.50
C ASP A 81 -20.50 -4.56 -12.62
N GLY A 82 -20.43 -3.24 -12.68
CA GLY A 82 -21.18 -2.33 -11.81
C GLY A 82 -22.37 -1.62 -12.46
N SER A 83 -23.01 -0.79 -11.63
CA SER A 83 -24.06 0.17 -11.99
C SER A 83 -25.42 -0.43 -12.34
N TYR A 84 -25.74 -1.59 -11.75
CA TYR A 84 -27.06 -2.24 -11.87
C TYR A 84 -28.08 -1.68 -10.89
N ASP A 85 -29.29 -1.36 -11.35
CA ASP A 85 -30.38 -0.97 -10.45
C ASP A 85 -30.74 -2.14 -9.50
N PRO A 86 -30.79 -1.94 -8.17
CA PRO A 86 -30.96 -3.04 -7.21
C PRO A 86 -32.35 -3.70 -7.25
N SER A 87 -33.34 -3.08 -7.89
CA SER A 87 -34.71 -3.61 -7.98
C SER A 87 -34.95 -4.37 -9.28
N THR A 88 -34.43 -3.83 -10.38
CA THR A 88 -34.68 -4.32 -11.75
C THR A 88 -33.51 -5.09 -12.32
N TRP A 89 -32.29 -4.89 -11.80
CA TRP A 89 -31.04 -5.43 -12.35
C TRP A 89 -30.79 -5.04 -13.83
N VAL A 90 -31.30 -3.88 -14.21
CA VAL A 90 -30.97 -3.20 -15.46
C VAL A 90 -29.71 -2.37 -15.24
N LYS A 91 -28.72 -2.53 -16.11
CA LYS A 91 -27.46 -1.77 -16.05
C LYS A 91 -27.70 -0.35 -16.54
N SER A 92 -27.04 0.63 -15.91
CA SER A 92 -27.03 2.03 -16.36
C SER A 92 -25.62 2.61 -16.30
N ASN A 93 -25.36 3.73 -16.96
CA ASN A 93 -24.13 4.53 -16.80
C ASN A 93 -24.31 5.77 -15.91
N ASN A 94 -25.47 5.94 -15.27
CA ASN A 94 -25.84 7.16 -14.54
C ASN A 94 -25.46 7.12 -13.07
N ILE A 95 -25.88 6.08 -12.34
CA ILE A 95 -25.59 5.93 -10.91
C ILE A 95 -24.46 4.91 -10.74
N PRO A 96 -23.35 5.25 -10.07
CA PRO A 96 -22.21 4.36 -9.96
C PRO A 96 -22.38 3.31 -8.85
N THR A 97 -21.71 2.17 -9.05
CA THR A 97 -21.26 1.30 -7.96
C THR A 97 -19.96 1.87 -7.38
N VAL A 98 -19.90 2.11 -6.07
CA VAL A 98 -18.73 2.69 -5.40
C VAL A 98 -18.17 1.69 -4.39
N ILE A 99 -16.94 1.23 -4.57
CA ILE A 99 -16.18 0.52 -3.54
C ILE A 99 -15.44 1.58 -2.73
N HIS A 100 -15.72 1.66 -1.43
CA HIS A 100 -15.14 2.66 -0.55
C HIS A 100 -14.27 1.98 0.51
N ARG A 101 -12.96 2.15 0.38
CA ARG A 101 -11.96 1.67 1.30
C ARG A 101 -11.73 2.70 2.39
N ASP A 102 -12.04 2.32 3.64
CA ASP A 102 -11.78 3.18 4.80
C ASP A 102 -10.27 3.28 5.09
N ALA A 103 -9.90 4.15 6.03
CA ALA A 103 -8.50 4.35 6.41
C ALA A 103 -7.97 3.31 7.42
N THR A 104 -8.78 2.31 7.80
CA THR A 104 -8.38 1.31 8.78
C THR A 104 -7.33 0.39 8.15
N ALA A 105 -6.07 0.54 8.56
CA ALA A 105 -5.00 -0.35 8.16
C ALA A 105 -4.82 -1.46 9.22
N PRO A 106 -4.92 -2.75 8.86
CA PRO A 106 -4.50 -3.82 9.75
C PRO A 106 -2.96 -3.77 9.86
N THR A 107 -2.45 -3.05 10.86
CA THR A 107 -1.02 -2.75 11.12
C THR A 107 -0.38 -1.81 10.09
N SER A 108 0.75 -1.19 10.46
CA SER A 108 1.45 -0.08 9.78
C SER A 108 1.88 -0.40 8.33
N VAL A 109 0.94 -0.36 7.40
CA VAL A 109 1.12 -0.68 5.97
C VAL A 109 0.25 0.25 5.12
N SER A 110 0.67 0.49 3.89
CA SER A 110 -0.13 1.13 2.85
C SER A 110 -1.50 0.44 2.66
N ILE A 111 -2.54 1.22 2.41
CA ILE A 111 -3.90 0.73 2.22
C ILE A 111 -4.23 0.59 0.73
N PHE A 112 -4.82 -0.56 0.38
CA PHE A 112 -5.26 -0.88 -0.97
C PHE A 112 -6.76 -1.13 -0.95
N ALA A 113 -7.51 -0.61 -1.94
CA ALA A 113 -8.91 -1.01 -2.10
C ALA A 113 -9.03 -2.33 -2.86
N LEU A 114 -8.46 -2.41 -4.06
CA LEU A 114 -8.44 -3.61 -4.89
C LEU A 114 -7.01 -4.08 -5.13
N ALA A 115 -6.78 -5.39 -5.08
CA ALA A 115 -5.47 -5.98 -5.39
C ALA A 115 -5.58 -7.20 -6.31
N GLY A 116 -4.83 -7.19 -7.42
CA GLY A 116 -4.55 -8.35 -8.25
C GLY A 116 -3.11 -8.80 -8.08
N ILE A 117 -2.89 -10.05 -7.68
CA ILE A 117 -1.53 -10.60 -7.44
C ILE A 117 -1.39 -11.94 -8.16
N ASN A 118 -0.57 -12.00 -9.20
CA ASN A 118 -0.31 -13.19 -10.01
C ASN A 118 -1.60 -13.82 -10.57
N ILE A 119 -2.53 -12.99 -11.05
CA ILE A 119 -3.79 -13.40 -11.66
C ILE A 119 -3.85 -12.96 -13.12
N SER A 120 -4.71 -13.61 -13.91
CA SER A 120 -4.86 -13.31 -15.33
C SER A 120 -6.33 -13.37 -15.73
N ASP A 121 -6.67 -12.80 -16.89
CA ASP A 121 -8.02 -12.94 -17.48
C ASP A 121 -9.13 -12.42 -16.57
N PHE A 122 -8.93 -11.22 -15.99
CA PHE A 122 -9.95 -10.59 -15.15
C PHE A 122 -10.41 -9.25 -15.73
N HIS A 123 -11.67 -8.92 -15.52
CA HIS A 123 -12.30 -7.75 -16.12
C HIS A 123 -13.06 -6.94 -15.08
N ILE A 124 -12.89 -5.61 -15.07
CA ILE A 124 -13.58 -4.69 -14.15
C ILE A 124 -14.27 -3.60 -14.97
N HIS A 125 -15.58 -3.42 -14.78
CA HIS A 125 -16.40 -2.53 -15.59
C HIS A 125 -17.34 -1.66 -14.74
N ASP A 126 -17.42 -0.36 -15.07
CA ASP A 126 -18.36 0.63 -14.49
C ASP A 126 -18.41 0.65 -12.95
N ILE A 127 -17.24 0.62 -12.31
CA ILE A 127 -17.07 0.72 -10.86
C ILE A 127 -16.26 1.98 -10.52
N SER A 128 -16.62 2.64 -9.43
CA SER A 128 -15.81 3.67 -8.80
C SER A 128 -15.12 3.12 -7.56
N VAL A 129 -13.86 3.44 -7.36
CA VAL A 129 -13.05 3.06 -6.21
C VAL A 129 -12.63 4.33 -5.50
N VAL A 130 -12.98 4.45 -4.22
CA VAL A 130 -12.62 5.57 -3.36
C VAL A 130 -11.83 5.03 -2.18
N VAL A 131 -10.70 5.65 -1.86
CA VAL A 131 -9.85 5.30 -0.72
C VAL A 131 -9.74 6.53 0.17
N ASP A 132 -9.99 6.36 1.46
CA ASP A 132 -9.76 7.41 2.45
C ASP A 132 -8.27 7.73 2.61
N ASP A 133 -7.99 8.88 3.22
CA ASP A 133 -6.65 9.34 3.53
C ASP A 133 -5.95 8.40 4.52
N ALA A 134 -4.64 8.22 4.35
CA ALA A 134 -3.84 7.38 5.23
C ALA A 134 -3.70 8.06 6.62
N LEU A 135 -4.05 7.34 7.69
CA LEU A 135 -3.95 7.88 9.06
C LEU A 135 -2.58 7.68 9.70
N GLU A 136 -1.84 6.66 9.26
CA GLU A 136 -0.57 6.27 9.87
C GLU A 136 0.61 6.99 9.20
N PRO A 137 1.63 7.42 9.96
CA PRO A 137 2.79 8.07 9.38
C PRO A 137 3.48 7.21 8.34
N SER A 138 3.96 7.84 7.27
CA SER A 138 4.61 7.15 6.14
C SER A 138 3.73 6.16 5.37
N SER A 139 2.45 5.99 5.73
CA SER A 139 1.58 5.03 5.03
C SER A 139 1.06 5.61 3.72
N SER A 140 0.97 4.76 2.69
CA SER A 140 0.49 5.19 1.37
C SER A 140 -0.94 4.74 1.12
N THR A 141 -1.66 5.46 0.26
CA THR A 141 -2.98 5.05 -0.23
C THR A 141 -2.86 4.56 -1.67
N CYS A 142 -3.63 3.53 -2.02
CA CYS A 142 -3.68 3.00 -3.38
C CYS A 142 -5.08 2.50 -3.72
N GLY A 143 -5.65 2.98 -4.83
CA GLY A 143 -6.94 2.49 -5.29
C GLY A 143 -6.86 1.06 -5.82
N ILE A 144 -6.09 0.85 -6.88
CA ILE A 144 -5.95 -0.47 -7.52
C ILE A 144 -4.47 -0.84 -7.62
N TYR A 145 -4.09 -1.94 -6.96
CA TYR A 145 -2.73 -2.49 -7.01
C TYR A 145 -2.68 -3.77 -7.84
N LEU A 146 -1.83 -3.80 -8.86
CA LEU A 146 -1.64 -4.94 -9.74
C LEU A 146 -0.16 -5.36 -9.74
N ASN A 147 0.10 -6.62 -9.37
CA ASN A 147 1.44 -7.20 -9.38
C ASN A 147 1.42 -8.56 -10.10
N GLY A 148 2.21 -8.72 -11.16
CA GLY A 148 2.30 -10.00 -11.86
C GLY A 148 1.04 -10.38 -12.65
N CYS A 149 0.22 -9.40 -13.03
CA CYS A 149 -1.06 -9.62 -13.70
C CYS A 149 -0.95 -9.62 -15.22
N SER A 150 -1.79 -10.38 -15.93
CA SER A 150 -1.87 -10.37 -17.41
C SER A 150 -3.31 -10.45 -17.92
N ASP A 151 -3.50 -10.12 -19.20
CA ASP A 151 -4.74 -10.35 -19.94
C ASP A 151 -6.00 -9.80 -19.24
N TYR A 152 -5.89 -8.62 -18.64
CA TYR A 152 -6.99 -7.97 -17.94
C TYR A 152 -7.50 -6.74 -18.68
N SER A 153 -8.78 -6.43 -18.49
CA SER A 153 -9.35 -5.16 -18.96
C SER A 153 -10.04 -4.42 -17.84
N ILE A 154 -9.68 -3.16 -17.66
CA ILE A 154 -10.33 -2.24 -16.72
C ILE A 154 -10.99 -1.16 -17.56
N ASN A 155 -12.32 -1.16 -17.58
CA ASN A 155 -13.11 -0.37 -18.51
C ASN A 155 -14.05 0.56 -17.73
N ARG A 156 -14.00 1.86 -18.01
CA ARG A 156 -14.88 2.88 -17.39
C ARG A 156 -14.82 2.91 -15.86
N VAL A 157 -13.64 2.60 -15.31
CA VAL A 157 -13.40 2.63 -13.85
C VAL A 157 -12.89 4.00 -13.41
N ARG A 158 -13.45 4.50 -12.32
CA ARG A 158 -12.99 5.74 -11.68
C ARG A 158 -12.29 5.41 -10.39
N VAL A 159 -11.12 5.99 -10.16
CA VAL A 159 -10.37 5.79 -8.92
C VAL A 159 -10.07 7.13 -8.29
N THR A 160 -10.30 7.26 -7.00
CA THR A 160 -9.93 8.40 -6.17
C THR A 160 -9.18 7.88 -4.96
N ALA A 161 -7.86 7.99 -4.97
CA ALA A 161 -7.04 7.67 -3.81
C ALA A 161 -6.94 8.87 -2.87
N GLY A 162 -6.97 8.64 -1.56
CA GLY A 162 -6.80 9.66 -0.53
C GLY A 162 -5.35 10.14 -0.38
N ASP A 163 -5.11 11.04 0.56
CA ASP A 163 -3.79 11.60 0.85
C ASP A 163 -2.86 10.55 1.49
N GLY A 164 -1.57 10.63 1.19
CA GLY A 164 -0.55 9.84 1.87
C GLY A 164 -0.27 10.36 3.28
N GLY A 165 0.08 9.48 4.21
CA GLY A 165 0.37 9.85 5.59
C GLY A 165 1.69 10.60 5.74
N ASP A 166 1.68 11.70 6.48
CA ASP A 166 2.87 12.51 6.76
C ASP A 166 3.94 11.73 7.54
N GLY A 167 5.21 12.04 7.29
CA GLY A 167 6.33 11.52 8.05
C GLY A 167 6.42 12.10 9.46
N ILE A 168 6.92 11.29 10.40
CA ILE A 168 7.16 11.74 11.79
C ILE A 168 8.31 12.76 11.82
N GLN A 169 8.14 13.86 12.53
CA GLN A 169 9.22 14.82 12.76
C GLN A 169 10.29 14.25 13.71
N GLY A 170 11.56 14.51 13.40
CA GLY A 170 12.68 14.19 14.26
C GLY A 170 12.76 15.09 15.49
N ASN A 171 13.30 14.55 16.58
CA ASN A 171 13.55 15.25 17.83
C ASN A 171 14.99 15.77 17.89
N PRO A 172 15.23 16.95 18.47
CA PRO A 172 16.57 17.45 18.74
C PRO A 172 17.41 16.48 19.58
N GLY A 173 18.73 16.56 19.43
CA GLY A 173 19.67 15.73 20.19
C GLY A 173 19.78 16.18 21.65
N ALA A 174 19.97 15.25 22.57
CA ALA A 174 20.23 15.57 23.98
C ALA A 174 21.67 16.08 24.17
N SER A 175 21.86 17.08 25.03
CA SER A 175 23.20 17.61 25.32
C SER A 175 24.02 16.61 26.13
N GLY A 176 25.34 16.62 25.92
CA GLY A 176 26.30 15.86 26.70
C GLY A 176 26.44 16.42 28.12
N MET A 177 26.89 15.57 29.05
CA MET A 177 27.23 15.97 30.41
C MET A 177 28.58 16.71 30.46
N ASP A 178 28.65 17.75 31.28
CA ASP A 178 29.91 18.44 31.57
C ASP A 178 30.86 17.54 32.36
N GLY A 179 32.17 17.70 32.13
CA GLY A 179 33.23 17.00 32.84
C GLY A 179 33.36 17.45 34.31
N ALA A 180 33.70 16.52 35.19
CA ALA A 180 34.04 16.86 36.56
C ALA A 180 35.34 17.64 36.67
N MET A 181 35.36 18.58 37.61
CA MET A 181 36.58 19.28 38.00
C MET A 181 37.58 18.31 38.65
N GLY A 182 38.87 18.56 38.43
CA GLY A 182 39.95 17.85 39.13
C GLY A 182 39.99 18.22 40.62
N GLY A 183 40.37 17.25 41.45
CA GLY A 183 40.56 17.44 42.89
C GLY A 183 41.74 18.37 43.19
N GLY A 184 41.61 19.20 44.21
CA GLY A 184 42.74 19.92 44.77
C GLY A 184 43.71 18.98 45.47
N ALA A 185 44.99 19.37 45.54
CA ALA A 185 46.03 18.56 46.17
C ALA A 185 46.21 18.84 47.66
N GLU A 186 46.89 17.94 48.36
CA GLU A 186 47.29 18.15 49.75
C GLU A 186 48.43 19.18 49.87
N LEU A 187 48.34 20.02 50.90
CA LEU A 187 49.34 21.04 51.22
C LEU A 187 50.63 20.41 51.75
N GLY A 188 51.75 21.12 51.58
CA GLY A 188 53.03 20.79 52.21
C GLY A 188 52.94 20.74 53.74
N THR A 189 53.68 19.83 54.41
CA THR A 189 53.72 19.79 55.88
C THR A 189 55.14 19.81 56.42
N ASN A 190 55.28 20.39 57.62
CA ASN A 190 56.50 20.33 58.42
C ASN A 190 56.38 19.09 59.32
N CYS A 191 57.28 18.11 59.17
CA CYS A 191 57.34 16.86 59.95
C CYS A 191 56.23 15.83 59.68
N GLY A 192 55.95 15.53 58.41
CA GLY A 192 54.99 14.50 57.99
C GLY A 192 55.67 13.23 57.46
N ASN A 193 55.25 12.04 57.96
CA ASN A 193 55.73 10.76 57.46
C ASN A 193 54.95 10.33 56.19
N GLY A 194 55.26 10.94 55.04
CA GLY A 194 54.79 10.49 53.72
C GLY A 194 54.66 11.58 52.66
N PRO A 195 54.66 11.22 51.36
CA PRO A 195 54.44 12.19 50.29
C PRO A 195 52.98 12.70 50.35
N ASN A 196 52.79 14.02 50.30
CA ASN A 196 51.44 14.59 50.31
C ASN A 196 50.73 14.21 49.01
N ALA A 197 49.47 13.78 49.10
CA ALA A 197 48.76 13.22 47.97
C ALA A 197 48.47 14.29 46.91
N GLY A 198 48.68 13.92 45.64
CA GLY A 198 48.16 14.68 44.52
C GLY A 198 46.63 14.63 44.47
N GLY A 199 46.02 15.63 43.86
CA GLY A 199 44.58 15.67 43.65
C GLY A 199 44.13 14.60 42.66
N ALA A 200 43.00 13.94 42.93
CA ALA A 200 42.43 12.97 41.98
C ALA A 200 41.95 13.66 40.71
N GLY A 201 42.14 13.04 39.56
CA GLY A 201 41.57 13.51 38.30
C GLY A 201 40.04 13.47 38.29
N GLY A 202 39.40 14.41 37.58
CA GLY A 202 37.94 14.42 37.41
C GLY A 202 37.46 13.16 36.70
N ASN A 203 36.40 12.52 37.22
CA ASN A 203 35.81 11.31 36.63
C ASN A 203 34.36 11.09 37.12
N SER A 204 33.38 11.66 36.43
CA SER A 204 31.97 11.67 36.84
C SER A 204 31.05 10.90 35.90
N TRP A 205 31.11 11.17 34.59
CA TRP A 205 30.22 10.56 33.62
C TRP A 205 30.95 9.52 32.76
N SER A 206 32.27 9.69 32.56
CA SER A 206 33.02 8.92 31.57
C SER A 206 33.42 7.51 32.03
N GLY A 207 33.30 7.20 33.33
CA GLY A 207 33.73 5.90 33.86
C GLY A 207 35.23 5.63 33.64
N GLY A 208 36.03 6.69 33.50
CA GLY A 208 37.46 6.64 33.21
C GLY A 208 37.84 6.92 31.74
N LEU A 209 36.88 7.00 30.82
CA LEU A 209 37.17 7.14 29.38
C LEU A 209 37.67 8.53 28.96
N ALA A 210 37.38 9.55 29.77
CA ALA A 210 37.82 10.93 29.56
C ALA A 210 38.37 11.54 30.87
N ALA A 211 38.82 10.70 31.78
CA ALA A 211 39.23 11.14 33.12
C ALA A 211 40.43 12.07 33.06
N GLY A 212 40.44 13.06 33.94
CA GLY A 212 41.63 13.86 34.19
C GLY A 212 42.76 13.01 34.77
N GLY A 213 44.00 13.42 34.58
CA GLY A 213 45.15 12.75 35.18
C GLY A 213 45.26 13.08 36.67
N ASP A 214 45.57 12.08 37.50
CA ASP A 214 45.86 12.34 38.91
C ASP A 214 47.10 13.23 39.05
N GLY A 215 47.06 14.18 39.97
CA GLY A 215 48.20 15.00 40.33
C GLY A 215 49.32 14.15 40.93
N GLY A 216 50.56 14.59 40.73
CA GLY A 216 51.72 13.93 41.30
C GLY A 216 51.78 14.15 42.81
N ASN A 217 52.05 13.10 43.57
CA ASN A 217 52.32 13.27 45.00
C ASN A 217 53.55 14.15 45.19
N GLY A 218 53.60 14.92 46.27
CA GLY A 218 54.78 15.70 46.59
C GLY A 218 55.97 14.82 46.99
N GLY A 219 57.16 15.40 47.03
CA GLY A 219 58.37 14.67 47.43
C GLY A 219 58.22 14.10 48.85
N PRO A 220 58.55 12.82 49.08
CA PRO A 220 58.58 12.27 50.44
C PRO A 220 59.67 12.96 51.26
N GLU A 221 59.56 12.88 52.58
CA GLU A 221 60.58 13.41 53.48
C GLU A 221 61.94 12.73 53.21
N GLY A 222 63.02 13.50 53.10
CA GLY A 222 64.37 12.95 52.93
C GLY A 222 64.79 12.16 54.17
N GLU A 223 65.38 10.97 53.99
CA GLU A 223 65.74 10.11 55.13
C GLU A 223 66.87 10.72 55.97
N ASP A 224 66.58 10.97 57.26
CA ASP A 224 67.56 11.38 58.27
C ASP A 224 68.47 10.19 58.62
N PHE A 225 69.59 10.04 57.91
CA PHE A 225 70.57 8.99 58.20
C PHE A 225 72.04 9.46 58.19
N ASP A 226 72.65 9.30 59.37
CA ASP A 226 74.05 9.40 59.81
C ASP A 226 74.76 10.78 59.73
N LEU A 227 75.54 11.07 60.79
CA LEU A 227 76.23 12.32 61.14
C LEU A 227 77.23 12.85 60.08
N PHE A 228 77.35 12.18 58.93
CA PHE A 228 78.32 12.47 57.88
C PHE A 228 77.78 12.35 56.43
N SER A 229 76.48 12.12 56.20
CA SER A 229 75.87 12.14 54.85
C SER A 229 74.88 13.29 54.65
N GLN A 230 74.95 13.94 53.48
CA GLN A 230 73.91 14.85 53.00
C GLN A 230 72.67 14.03 52.66
N ALA A 231 71.51 14.38 53.23
CA ALA A 231 70.21 13.91 52.76
C ALA A 231 69.66 14.95 51.78
N ASP A 232 69.71 14.64 50.49
CA ASP A 232 69.08 15.47 49.46
C ASP A 232 67.55 15.37 49.58
N GLY A 233 66.84 16.47 49.30
CA GLY A 233 65.39 16.40 49.16
C GLY A 233 65.02 15.49 47.98
N GLU A 234 63.95 14.73 48.13
CA GLU A 234 63.39 13.90 47.08
C GLU A 234 62.51 14.71 46.13
N ASN A 235 62.55 14.33 44.85
CA ASN A 235 61.73 14.93 43.80
C ASN A 235 60.25 14.64 44.04
N GLY A 236 59.41 15.62 43.69
CA GLY A 236 57.98 15.38 43.55
C GLY A 236 57.71 14.37 42.43
N PHE A 237 56.60 13.66 42.53
CA PHE A 237 56.16 12.76 41.48
C PHE A 237 55.55 13.56 40.33
N ASN A 238 55.69 13.04 39.11
CA ASN A 238 55.00 13.61 37.95
C ASN A 238 53.50 13.39 38.10
N GLY A 239 52.71 14.34 37.64
CA GLY A 239 51.29 14.11 37.40
C GLY A 239 51.09 13.10 36.27
N LEU A 240 49.95 12.43 36.28
CA LEU A 240 49.55 11.55 35.20
C LEU A 240 48.96 12.36 34.04
N ALA A 241 49.09 11.86 32.82
CA ALA A 241 48.31 12.40 31.71
C ALA A 241 46.83 12.08 31.90
N GLY A 242 45.97 12.92 31.35
CA GLY A 242 44.54 12.60 31.23
C GLY A 242 44.30 11.44 30.25
N VAL A 243 43.03 11.05 30.12
CA VAL A 243 42.58 10.00 29.21
C VAL A 243 41.77 10.62 28.07
N GLY A 244 41.95 10.14 26.84
CA GLY A 244 41.25 10.59 25.64
C GLY A 244 42.17 10.73 24.44
N ASP A 245 41.64 11.29 23.36
CA ASP A 245 42.43 11.63 22.17
C ASP A 245 43.14 12.98 22.39
N PHE A 246 44.47 12.96 22.38
CA PHE A 246 45.32 14.11 22.71
C PHE A 246 45.07 14.68 24.12
N PRO A 247 45.22 13.85 25.17
CA PRO A 247 44.96 14.29 26.53
C PRO A 247 46.04 15.26 27.00
N GLY A 248 45.69 16.05 28.00
CA GLY A 248 46.66 16.88 28.70
C GLY A 248 47.79 16.02 29.28
N ILE A 249 49.04 16.39 28.99
CA ILE A 249 50.21 15.72 29.56
C ILE A 249 50.36 16.11 31.04
N GLY A 250 50.75 15.14 31.86
CA GLY A 250 51.03 15.37 33.27
C GLY A 250 52.23 16.31 33.47
N GLY A 251 52.14 17.15 34.49
CA GLY A 251 53.21 18.04 34.91
C GLY A 251 54.40 17.28 35.48
N VAL A 252 55.61 17.79 35.23
CA VAL A 252 56.84 17.23 35.79
C VAL A 252 56.95 17.63 37.26
N GLY A 253 57.29 16.66 38.11
CA GLY A 253 57.52 16.90 39.53
C GLY A 253 58.73 17.80 39.78
N GLY A 254 58.60 18.65 40.79
CA GLY A 254 59.65 19.56 41.21
C GLY A 254 60.87 18.80 41.74
N GLN A 255 62.06 19.31 41.45
CA GLN A 255 63.30 18.76 41.99
C GLN A 255 63.37 19.00 43.50
N GLY A 256 63.70 17.96 44.27
CA GLY A 256 64.07 18.13 45.66
C GLY A 256 65.38 18.90 45.78
N PHE A 257 65.59 19.57 46.90
CA PHE A 257 66.77 20.40 47.11
C PHE A 257 67.26 20.29 48.55
N TYR A 258 68.54 20.64 48.72
CA TYR A 258 69.26 20.54 49.97
C TYR A 258 69.56 21.92 50.57
N TYR A 259 69.33 22.09 51.87
CA TYR A 259 69.69 23.30 52.61
C TYR A 259 71.11 23.20 53.19
N ILE A 260 72.05 24.04 52.72
CA ILE A 260 73.35 24.25 53.38
C ILE A 260 73.25 25.50 54.26
N LEU A 261 73.26 25.33 55.58
CA LEU A 261 73.48 26.45 56.51
C LEU A 261 74.94 26.91 56.37
N GLY A 262 75.16 27.99 55.62
CA GLY A 262 76.36 28.80 55.78
C GLY A 262 76.26 29.56 57.10
N ASP A 263 77.30 29.44 57.94
CA ASP A 263 77.46 30.08 59.25
C ASP A 263 76.90 31.51 59.33
N ALA A 264 75.72 31.69 59.92
CA ALA A 264 75.40 32.72 60.94
C ALA A 264 73.90 32.76 61.26
N CYS A 265 73.59 32.74 62.55
CA CYS A 265 72.28 33.04 63.11
C CYS A 265 71.82 34.47 62.77
N THR A 266 70.88 34.61 61.84
CA THR A 266 69.84 35.66 61.89
C THR A 266 68.57 35.14 61.24
N ALA A 267 67.56 34.89 62.07
CA ALA A 267 66.19 34.74 61.62
C ALA A 267 65.75 36.01 60.88
N ILE A 268 65.23 35.86 59.66
CA ILE A 268 64.13 36.63 59.06
C ILE A 268 63.67 35.79 57.86
N ILE A 269 62.51 35.19 58.05
CA ILE A 269 61.36 35.20 57.14
C ILE A 269 61.69 35.81 55.76
N GLY A 270 61.70 34.97 54.71
CA GLY A 270 61.38 35.42 53.36
C GLY A 270 62.52 35.68 52.38
N ASP A 271 63.48 34.77 52.20
CA ASP A 271 64.30 34.80 50.98
C ASP A 271 64.27 33.46 50.24
N CYS A 272 63.26 33.30 49.39
CA CYS A 272 63.14 32.24 48.39
C CYS A 272 64.17 32.40 47.23
N GLY A 273 65.12 33.34 47.32
CA GLY A 273 65.98 33.74 46.20
C GLY A 273 66.99 32.71 45.67
N THR A 274 67.19 31.58 46.36
CA THR A 274 68.19 30.56 45.98
C THR A 274 67.60 29.20 45.55
N VAL A 275 66.32 28.93 45.83
CA VAL A 275 65.60 27.77 45.30
C VAL A 275 64.87 28.20 44.04
N GLY A 276 65.41 27.85 42.87
CA GLY A 276 64.82 28.23 41.60
C GLY A 276 63.45 27.58 41.35
N PRO A 277 62.74 28.00 40.28
CA PRO A 277 61.48 27.41 39.84
C PRO A 277 61.54 25.89 39.56
N ALA A 278 62.75 25.31 39.56
CA ALA A 278 62.99 23.89 39.43
C ALA A 278 62.43 23.04 40.59
N SER A 279 62.16 23.63 41.77
CA SER A 279 61.58 22.91 42.93
C SER A 279 60.05 22.86 42.95
N MET A 280 59.40 23.67 42.11
CA MET A 280 57.95 23.66 41.93
C MET A 280 57.57 22.58 40.93
N GLY A 281 56.47 21.88 41.19
CA GLY A 281 55.86 21.02 40.18
C GLY A 281 55.33 21.88 39.04
N THR A 282 55.50 21.44 37.80
CA THR A 282 54.90 22.15 36.66
C THR A 282 53.41 21.86 36.60
N ASN A 283 52.63 22.81 36.09
CA ASN A 283 51.21 22.55 35.80
C ASN A 283 51.07 21.39 34.81
N GLY A 284 49.98 20.64 34.95
CA GLY A 284 49.51 19.75 33.90
C GLY A 284 49.08 20.57 32.69
N ALA A 285 49.22 20.01 31.50
CA ALA A 285 48.72 20.67 30.30
C ALA A 285 47.21 20.46 30.18
N ASP A 286 46.52 21.46 29.63
CA ASP A 286 45.12 21.34 29.24
C ASP A 286 44.99 20.35 28.07
N ALA A 287 43.84 19.69 27.97
CA ALA A 287 43.45 19.05 26.73
C ALA A 287 43.04 20.13 25.73
N THR A 288 43.74 20.23 24.60
CA THR A 288 43.60 21.37 23.68
C THR A 288 42.68 21.10 22.49
N ILE A 289 42.19 19.86 22.35
CA ILE A 289 41.34 19.44 21.24
C ILE A 289 39.99 19.01 21.82
N ASP A 290 38.96 19.79 21.53
CA ASP A 290 37.57 19.43 21.81
C ASP A 290 37.17 18.21 20.96
N GLY A 291 36.20 17.44 21.43
CA GLY A 291 35.65 16.31 20.70
C GLY A 291 35.12 16.74 19.33
N ALA A 292 35.33 15.92 18.30
CA ALA A 292 34.84 16.22 16.97
C ALA A 292 33.29 16.28 16.96
N PRO A 293 32.68 17.22 16.22
CA PRO A 293 31.25 17.22 16.02
C PRO A 293 30.79 15.95 15.29
N GLY A 294 29.62 15.44 15.67
CA GLY A 294 28.95 14.36 14.97
C GLY A 294 28.49 14.82 13.58
N ALA A 295 28.59 13.93 12.60
CA ALA A 295 28.08 14.20 11.27
C ALA A 295 26.55 14.32 11.26
N ASP A 296 26.02 15.27 10.48
CA ASP A 296 24.59 15.36 10.22
C ASP A 296 24.07 14.12 9.50
N GLY A 297 22.83 13.76 9.79
CA GLY A 297 22.09 12.76 9.06
C GLY A 297 21.86 13.19 7.61
N THR A 298 21.86 12.22 6.71
CA THR A 298 21.47 12.41 5.32
C THR A 298 19.97 12.41 5.17
N ASP A 299 19.46 13.25 4.29
CA ASP A 299 18.04 13.23 3.90
C ASP A 299 17.66 11.89 3.27
N GLY A 300 16.40 11.51 3.49
CA GLY A 300 15.80 10.32 2.92
C GLY A 300 15.60 10.45 1.43
N VAL A 301 15.56 9.30 0.75
CA VAL A 301 15.19 9.20 -0.66
C VAL A 301 14.14 8.12 -0.79
N SER A 302 12.96 8.47 -1.33
CA SER A 302 11.91 7.50 -1.63
C SER A 302 12.33 6.57 -2.77
N MET A 303 11.76 5.36 -2.80
CA MET A 303 12.03 4.43 -3.89
C MET A 303 10.86 3.51 -4.19
N HIS A 304 10.84 2.97 -5.41
CA HIS A 304 9.99 1.85 -5.79
C HIS A 304 10.83 0.58 -5.78
N ASP A 305 10.55 -0.35 -4.87
CA ASP A 305 11.39 -1.55 -4.66
C ASP A 305 11.04 -2.74 -5.59
N GLY A 306 10.14 -2.51 -6.55
CA GLY A 306 9.60 -3.54 -7.45
C GLY A 306 8.36 -4.25 -6.90
N THR A 307 8.03 -4.06 -5.62
CA THR A 307 6.74 -4.46 -5.04
C THR A 307 5.82 -3.26 -4.91
N PHE A 308 6.24 -2.24 -4.17
CA PHE A 308 5.45 -1.03 -3.96
C PHE A 308 6.35 0.18 -3.67
N PHE A 309 5.75 1.33 -3.42
CA PHE A 309 6.43 2.53 -2.96
C PHE A 309 6.92 2.38 -1.52
N VAL A 310 8.18 2.76 -1.29
CA VAL A 310 8.83 2.77 0.01
C VAL A 310 9.20 4.22 0.35
N PRO A 311 8.60 4.79 1.42
CA PRO A 311 8.93 6.12 1.93
C PRO A 311 10.43 6.25 2.27
N GLY A 312 11.03 7.39 1.92
CA GLY A 312 12.43 7.66 2.20
C GLY A 312 12.63 8.28 3.57
N HIS A 313 13.08 7.51 4.56
CA HIS A 313 13.43 8.04 5.89
C HIS A 313 14.81 8.70 5.87
N GLY A 314 14.96 9.82 6.59
CA GLY A 314 16.28 10.38 6.87
C GLY A 314 17.09 9.49 7.80
N THR A 315 18.40 9.73 7.89
CA THR A 315 19.28 9.04 8.84
C THR A 315 19.50 9.87 10.12
N TYR A 316 19.78 9.18 11.23
CA TYR A 316 20.05 9.83 12.51
C TYR A 316 21.33 10.66 12.43
N GLY A 317 21.37 11.79 13.12
CA GLY A 317 22.62 12.48 13.37
C GLY A 317 23.55 11.59 14.18
N GLN A 318 24.86 11.68 13.93
CA GLN A 318 25.84 10.98 14.74
C GLN A 318 26.08 11.73 16.05
N ASN A 319 26.44 11.01 17.12
CA ASN A 319 26.87 11.65 18.36
C ASN A 319 28.19 12.38 18.12
N GLY A 320 28.39 13.48 18.83
CA GLY A 320 29.70 14.10 18.94
C GLY A 320 30.66 13.19 19.71
N GLU A 321 31.96 13.33 19.45
CA GLU A 321 32.99 12.65 20.22
C GLU A 321 33.16 13.31 21.59
N ASN A 322 33.65 12.55 22.56
CA ASN A 322 33.93 13.08 23.89
C ASN A 322 35.19 13.96 23.85
N GLY A 323 35.25 14.94 24.74
CA GLY A 323 36.50 15.64 25.06
C GLY A 323 37.46 14.73 25.83
N SER A 324 38.68 15.21 25.98
CA SER A 324 39.79 14.50 26.64
C SER A 324 40.09 15.12 28.00
N GLY A 325 40.59 14.31 28.93
CA GLY A 325 40.99 14.78 30.25
C GLY A 325 42.26 15.63 30.22
N GLY A 326 42.32 16.64 31.08
CA GLY A 326 43.52 17.43 31.34
C GLY A 326 44.57 16.63 32.13
N GLY A 327 45.82 17.04 32.05
CA GLY A 327 46.91 16.41 32.78
C GLY A 327 46.92 16.80 34.26
N GLY A 328 47.33 15.89 35.15
CA GLY A 328 47.57 16.22 36.54
C GLY A 328 48.83 17.09 36.70
N GLY A 329 48.83 18.02 37.65
CA GLY A 329 50.01 18.81 37.98
C GLY A 329 51.11 17.97 38.64
N GLY A 330 52.38 18.36 38.45
CA GLY A 330 53.49 17.72 39.15
C GLY A 330 53.49 18.06 40.64
N GLY A 331 53.91 17.13 41.49
CA GLY A 331 54.13 17.39 42.92
C GLY A 331 55.35 18.29 43.12
N GLY A 332 55.34 19.10 44.18
CA GLY A 332 56.50 19.90 44.58
C GLY A 332 57.63 19.02 45.14
N GLY A 333 58.88 19.45 44.97
CA GLY A 333 60.04 18.80 45.58
C GLY A 333 60.06 19.00 47.10
N SER A 334 60.59 18.01 47.83
CA SER A 334 60.76 18.07 49.29
C SER A 334 62.06 18.78 49.69
N ALA A 335 62.15 19.11 50.98
CA ALA A 335 63.32 19.75 51.58
C ALA A 335 64.15 18.76 52.40
N GLY A 336 65.43 18.60 52.04
CA GLY A 336 66.41 17.87 52.85
C GLY A 336 67.19 18.80 53.79
N ALA A 337 67.48 18.34 55.01
CA ALA A 337 68.26 19.08 56.02
C ALA A 337 69.39 18.22 56.63
N GLY A 338 70.53 18.85 56.99
CA GLY A 338 71.56 18.23 57.83
C GLY A 338 71.36 18.55 59.32
N TYR A 339 71.84 17.68 60.23
CA TYR A 339 71.52 17.73 61.68
C TYR A 339 71.73 19.10 62.34
N VAL A 340 70.64 19.86 62.48
CA VAL A 340 70.52 21.03 63.36
C VAL A 340 69.19 20.91 64.12
N PRO A 341 69.18 21.09 65.46
CA PRO A 341 68.00 20.84 66.32
C PRO A 341 66.78 21.76 66.08
N TRP A 342 66.80 22.58 65.03
CA TRP A 342 65.74 23.54 64.67
C TRP A 342 65.40 23.56 63.17
N ALA A 343 66.01 22.68 62.33
CA ALA A 343 65.59 22.54 60.93
C ALA A 343 64.59 21.38 60.84
N SER A 344 63.41 21.65 60.30
CA SER A 344 62.44 20.63 59.93
C SER A 344 62.66 20.22 58.48
N THR A 345 62.81 18.93 58.24
CA THR A 345 62.53 18.31 56.94
C THR A 345 61.04 18.46 56.64
N GLY A 346 60.71 18.63 55.36
CA GLY A 346 59.35 18.96 54.93
C GLY A 346 59.01 18.21 53.66
N THR A 347 57.78 17.68 53.61
CA THR A 347 57.26 16.99 52.44
C THR A 347 56.81 18.01 51.40
N GLY A 348 57.05 17.72 50.13
CA GLY A 348 56.59 18.59 49.05
C GLY A 348 55.05 18.59 48.95
N PRO A 349 54.40 19.69 48.55
CA PRO A 349 52.96 19.67 48.28
C PRO A 349 52.60 18.79 47.08
N GLY A 350 51.39 18.23 47.06
CA GLY A 350 50.88 17.47 45.90
C GLY A 350 50.52 18.38 44.73
N GLY A 351 50.53 17.85 43.51
CA GLY A 351 49.99 18.51 42.32
C GLY A 351 48.48 18.34 42.21
N GLY A 352 47.78 19.30 41.60
CA GLY A 352 46.33 19.24 41.40
C GLY A 352 45.92 18.21 40.35
N GLY A 353 44.76 17.58 40.50
CA GLY A 353 44.23 16.64 39.50
C GLY A 353 43.76 17.35 38.23
N GLY A 354 43.90 16.73 37.07
CA GLY A 354 43.36 17.25 35.81
C GLY A 354 41.84 17.22 35.78
N GLY A 355 41.23 18.09 34.99
CA GLY A 355 39.80 18.08 34.73
C GLY A 355 39.37 16.96 33.76
N GLU A 356 38.16 16.44 33.92
CA GLU A 356 37.56 15.46 33.01
C GLU A 356 37.17 16.10 31.67
N GLY A 357 37.29 15.39 30.57
CA GLY A 357 36.71 15.82 29.29
C GLY A 357 35.18 15.87 29.33
N GLY A 358 34.57 16.79 28.58
CA GLY A 358 33.12 16.86 28.42
C GLY A 358 32.57 15.72 27.56
N GLN A 359 31.33 15.28 27.81
CA GLN A 359 30.69 14.25 26.98
C GLN A 359 30.27 14.82 25.62
N GLY A 360 30.43 14.06 24.55
CA GLY A 360 29.87 14.41 23.25
C GLY A 360 28.34 14.52 23.31
N GLY A 361 27.79 15.50 22.61
CA GLY A 361 26.34 15.67 22.47
C GLY A 361 25.73 14.54 21.65
N TYR A 362 24.52 14.11 22.00
CA TYR A 362 23.81 13.07 21.26
C TYR A 362 23.30 13.62 19.92
N GLY A 363 23.38 12.80 18.87
CA GLY A 363 22.80 13.12 17.57
C GLY A 363 21.27 13.22 17.65
N ALA A 364 20.69 14.09 16.82
CA ALA A 364 19.24 14.24 16.71
C ALA A 364 18.61 13.06 15.94
N THR A 365 17.31 12.81 16.18
CA THR A 365 16.60 11.74 15.45
C THR A 365 16.22 12.18 14.05
N SER A 366 16.10 11.23 13.13
CA SER A 366 15.73 11.53 11.76
C SER A 366 14.24 11.84 11.57
N GLY A 367 13.93 12.50 10.46
CA GLY A 367 12.58 12.64 9.95
C GLY A 367 12.12 11.38 9.21
N GLY A 368 10.85 11.01 9.39
CA GLY A 368 10.21 9.93 8.64
C GLY A 368 9.83 10.36 7.22
N GLY A 369 9.85 9.45 6.25
CA GLY A 369 9.38 9.75 4.89
C GLY A 369 7.85 9.90 4.84
N GLY A 370 7.35 10.70 3.91
CA GLY A 370 5.92 10.80 3.62
C GLY A 370 5.43 9.61 2.79
N GLY A 371 4.22 9.16 3.05
CA GLY A 371 3.56 8.12 2.26
C GLY A 371 3.06 8.65 0.92
N GLY A 372 2.90 7.77 -0.07
CA GLY A 372 2.40 8.15 -1.39
C GLY A 372 0.88 8.05 -1.55
N SER A 373 0.36 8.66 -2.61
CA SER A 373 -1.03 8.53 -3.07
C SER A 373 -1.03 8.01 -4.51
N PHE A 374 -1.62 6.84 -4.72
CA PHE A 374 -1.61 6.16 -6.02
C PHE A 374 -3.03 5.83 -6.49
N GLY A 375 -3.41 6.30 -7.67
CA GLY A 375 -4.68 5.90 -8.27
C GLY A 375 -4.63 4.41 -8.62
N MET A 376 -3.67 4.05 -9.47
CA MET A 376 -3.37 2.67 -9.82
C MET A 376 -1.86 2.44 -9.80
N TYR A 377 -1.43 1.31 -9.25
CA TYR A 377 -0.02 0.93 -9.14
C TYR A 377 0.22 -0.43 -9.78
N ILE A 378 0.98 -0.47 -10.87
CA ILE A 378 1.21 -1.67 -11.67
C ILE A 378 2.70 -2.03 -11.67
N THR A 379 3.01 -3.26 -11.26
CA THR A 379 4.37 -3.81 -11.23
C THR A 379 4.41 -5.24 -11.79
N ASN A 380 5.55 -5.66 -12.33
CA ASN A 380 5.74 -6.98 -12.96
C ASN A 380 4.62 -7.37 -13.96
N ASN A 381 4.10 -6.40 -14.71
CA ASN A 381 2.94 -6.59 -15.58
C ASN A 381 3.25 -7.54 -16.75
N GLY A 382 2.31 -8.45 -17.02
CA GLY A 382 2.30 -9.32 -18.19
C GLY A 382 1.70 -8.64 -19.42
N THR A 383 1.53 -9.41 -20.51
CA THR A 383 0.87 -8.94 -21.73
C THR A 383 -0.63 -8.76 -21.55
N GLY A 384 -1.28 -8.06 -22.48
CA GLY A 384 -2.74 -8.03 -22.57
C GLY A 384 -3.47 -7.13 -21.59
N GLY A 385 -2.77 -6.38 -20.73
CA GLY A 385 -3.37 -5.38 -19.84
C GLY A 385 -3.88 -4.16 -20.60
N VAL A 386 -5.16 -3.82 -20.43
CA VAL A 386 -5.83 -2.70 -21.09
C VAL A 386 -6.61 -1.85 -20.08
N LEU A 387 -6.47 -0.53 -20.19
CA LEU A 387 -7.28 0.46 -19.48
C LEU A 387 -8.06 1.29 -20.51
N ASN A 388 -9.39 1.19 -20.51
CA ASN A 388 -10.24 2.01 -21.38
C ASN A 388 -11.11 2.94 -20.54
N ASP A 389 -11.14 4.23 -20.89
CA ASP A 389 -12.02 5.23 -20.29
C ASP A 389 -11.89 5.32 -18.75
N CYS A 390 -10.71 5.04 -18.23
CA CYS A 390 -10.43 5.09 -16.80
C CYS A 390 -10.04 6.49 -16.36
N VAL A 391 -10.57 6.94 -15.23
CA VAL A 391 -10.21 8.22 -14.60
C VAL A 391 -9.52 7.93 -13.28
N LEU A 392 -8.25 8.30 -13.17
CA LEU A 392 -7.43 8.04 -11.99
C LEU A 392 -7.09 9.37 -11.32
N GLN A 393 -7.54 9.55 -10.10
CA GLN A 393 -7.29 10.71 -9.25
C GLN A 393 -6.54 10.28 -7.98
N THR A 394 -5.74 11.20 -7.46
CA THR A 394 -4.88 11.01 -6.30
C THR A 394 -5.02 12.18 -5.36
N GLY A 395 -4.83 11.91 -4.08
CA GLY A 395 -4.67 12.89 -3.03
C GLY A 395 -3.27 13.50 -3.05
N ALA A 396 -3.01 14.36 -2.07
CA ALA A 396 -1.70 14.92 -1.83
C ALA A 396 -0.71 13.82 -1.38
N PRO A 397 0.57 13.91 -1.76
CA PRO A 397 1.59 13.10 -1.13
C PRO A 397 1.73 13.50 0.34
N GLY A 398 2.04 12.54 1.21
CA GLY A 398 2.42 12.84 2.59
C GLY A 398 3.69 13.69 2.61
N LEU A 399 3.76 14.65 3.52
CA LEU A 399 4.95 15.46 3.72
C LEU A 399 6.06 14.63 4.36
N GLY A 400 7.31 14.91 3.99
CA GLY A 400 8.46 14.39 4.72
C GLY A 400 8.54 15.02 6.10
N GLY A 401 8.81 14.23 7.13
CA GLY A 401 9.10 14.74 8.45
C GLY A 401 10.43 15.49 8.44
N THR A 402 10.49 16.67 9.05
CA THR A 402 11.76 17.39 9.23
C THR A 402 12.66 16.61 10.19
N GLY A 403 13.96 16.53 9.91
CA GLY A 403 14.96 15.97 10.79
C GLY A 403 15.10 16.80 12.07
N GLY A 404 15.50 16.15 13.16
CA GLY A 404 15.66 16.82 14.44
C GLY A 404 16.79 17.86 14.37
N PHE A 405 16.50 19.09 14.78
CA PHE A 405 17.49 20.17 14.82
C PHE A 405 17.31 21.05 16.08
N PRO A 406 18.41 21.45 16.75
CA PRO A 406 19.80 21.07 16.49
C PRO A 406 20.14 19.66 17.05
N GLY A 407 21.31 19.14 16.68
CA GLY A 407 21.92 18.07 17.46
C GLY A 407 22.34 18.56 18.85
N GLY A 408 22.59 17.62 19.77
CA GLY A 408 22.87 17.93 21.16
C GLY A 408 24.16 18.72 21.33
N TYR A 409 24.19 19.71 22.21
CA TYR A 409 25.44 20.40 22.54
C TYR A 409 26.41 19.46 23.26
N GLY A 410 27.71 19.57 22.99
CA GLY A 410 28.73 18.88 23.77
C GLY A 410 28.84 19.46 25.18
N GLY A 411 29.14 18.60 26.15
CA GLY A 411 29.40 19.03 27.52
C GLY A 411 30.69 19.81 27.62
N LEU A 412 30.76 20.74 28.56
CA LEU A 412 31.98 21.50 28.84
C LEU A 412 33.04 20.62 29.51
N GLY A 413 34.31 20.88 29.23
CA GLY A 413 35.41 20.25 29.95
C GLY A 413 35.46 20.71 31.42
N GLY A 414 35.84 19.80 32.31
CA GLY A 414 36.05 20.10 33.72
C GLY A 414 37.32 20.93 33.92
N SER A 415 37.33 21.84 34.88
CA SER A 415 38.54 22.61 35.21
C SER A 415 39.55 21.76 35.98
N GLY A 416 40.84 22.04 35.82
CA GLY A 416 41.92 21.47 36.61
C GLY A 416 41.85 21.86 38.09
N GLY A 417 42.29 20.95 38.96
CA GLY A 417 42.41 21.16 40.39
C GLY A 417 43.61 22.03 40.76
N LEU A 418 43.50 22.77 41.85
CA LEU A 418 44.62 23.58 42.36
C LEU A 418 45.71 22.67 42.95
N GLY A 419 46.97 22.99 42.65
CA GLY A 419 48.13 22.40 43.28
C GLY A 419 48.24 22.82 44.75
N GLY A 420 48.87 21.97 45.56
CA GLY A 420 49.07 22.25 46.97
C GLY A 420 50.07 23.39 47.14
N GLU A 421 49.77 24.29 48.06
CA GLU A 421 50.69 25.36 48.48
C GLU A 421 51.44 24.96 49.75
N GLN A 422 52.59 25.56 49.96
CA GLN A 422 53.34 25.45 51.21
C GLN A 422 52.89 26.56 52.19
N PRO A 423 52.54 26.24 53.47
CA PRO A 423 52.08 27.25 54.41
C PRO A 423 53.10 28.38 54.68
N ASP A 424 52.63 29.63 54.71
CA ASP A 424 53.45 30.84 54.84
C ASP A 424 54.31 30.88 56.13
N GLY A 425 55.62 31.14 55.98
CA GLY A 425 56.50 31.53 57.10
C GLY A 425 57.76 30.69 57.36
N VAL A 426 57.99 29.58 56.65
CA VAL A 426 59.24 28.80 56.77
C VAL A 426 59.56 28.16 55.42
N GLY A 427 60.74 28.41 54.89
CA GLY A 427 61.18 27.83 53.62
C GLY A 427 61.09 26.30 53.65
N PRO A 428 60.86 25.66 52.50
CA PRO A 428 61.06 26.17 51.14
C PRO A 428 59.78 26.52 50.38
N CYS A 429 59.97 27.13 49.20
CA CYS A 429 58.93 27.73 48.37
C CYS A 429 58.60 26.79 47.20
N SER A 430 58.21 25.54 47.47
CA SER A 430 57.73 24.61 46.45
C SER A 430 56.20 24.59 46.46
N ASN A 431 55.60 24.65 45.27
CA ASN A 431 54.16 24.47 45.07
C ASN A 431 53.95 23.27 44.14
N GLY A 432 52.85 22.56 44.33
CA GLY A 432 52.36 21.64 43.34
C GLY A 432 51.90 22.41 42.11
N GLY A 433 52.09 21.82 40.94
CA GLY A 433 51.47 22.35 39.72
C GLY A 433 49.95 22.21 39.81
N ASN A 434 49.22 23.13 39.19
CA ASN A 434 47.78 22.97 38.96
C ASN A 434 47.55 21.86 37.94
N GLY A 435 46.43 21.15 38.03
CA GLY A 435 45.96 20.29 36.95
C GLY A 435 45.55 21.14 35.74
N GLY A 436 45.62 20.54 34.55
CA GLY A 436 45.09 21.13 33.33
C GLY A 436 43.58 20.92 33.20
N ASP A 437 42.93 21.80 32.45
CA ASP A 437 41.51 21.71 32.10
C ASP A 437 41.27 20.57 31.09
N GLY A 438 40.12 19.90 31.22
CA GLY A 438 39.63 18.99 30.19
C GLY A 438 39.08 19.75 28.98
N SER A 439 39.02 19.10 27.82
CA SER A 439 38.44 19.70 26.62
C SER A 439 36.92 19.46 26.56
N ASN A 440 36.20 20.26 25.78
CA ASN A 440 34.76 20.10 25.62
C ASN A 440 34.43 18.89 24.75
N GLY A 441 33.24 18.32 24.94
CA GLY A 441 32.68 17.36 24.00
C GLY A 441 32.27 18.02 22.68
N GLY A 442 32.24 17.22 21.61
CA GLY A 442 31.73 17.65 20.32
C GLY A 442 30.22 17.80 20.30
N GLN A 443 29.70 18.69 19.46
CA GLN A 443 28.26 18.79 19.21
C GLN A 443 27.75 17.56 18.44
N GLY A 444 26.59 17.01 18.78
CA GLY A 444 25.92 15.99 17.97
C GLY A 444 25.42 16.56 16.65
N GLY A 445 25.33 15.70 15.62
CA GLY A 445 24.79 16.07 14.32
C GLY A 445 23.27 16.25 14.32
N ALA A 446 22.75 17.05 13.39
CA ALA A 446 21.33 17.13 13.09
C ALA A 446 20.80 15.83 12.47
N GLY A 447 19.51 15.55 12.58
CA GLY A 447 18.88 14.44 11.87
C GLY A 447 18.60 14.83 10.42
N GLY A 448 18.68 13.87 9.50
CA GLY A 448 18.28 14.11 8.11
C GLY A 448 16.77 14.22 7.96
N ASP A 449 16.31 15.01 6.98
CA ASP A 449 14.90 15.14 6.64
C ASP A 449 14.37 13.85 6.00
N GLY A 450 13.09 13.54 6.21
CA GLY A 450 12.40 12.52 5.42
C GLY A 450 12.03 13.06 4.04
N ALA A 451 12.06 12.20 3.02
CA ALA A 451 11.56 12.54 1.71
C ALA A 451 10.03 12.72 1.74
N PRO A 452 9.45 13.72 1.04
CA PRO A 452 8.02 13.71 0.79
C PRO A 452 7.62 12.48 -0.02
N GLY A 453 6.36 12.06 0.13
CA GLY A 453 5.77 11.00 -0.67
C GLY A 453 5.57 11.42 -2.13
N GLU A 454 4.98 10.52 -2.90
CA GLU A 454 4.64 10.76 -4.30
C GLU A 454 3.13 10.72 -4.53
N SER A 455 2.64 11.50 -5.50
CA SER A 455 1.24 11.48 -5.91
C SER A 455 1.18 11.17 -7.40
N ILE A 456 0.82 9.91 -7.72
CA ILE A 456 0.89 9.38 -9.09
C ILE A 456 -0.43 8.68 -9.43
N ALA A 457 -1.15 9.26 -10.40
CA ALA A 457 -2.42 8.71 -10.87
C ALA A 457 -2.29 7.27 -11.40
N LEU A 458 -1.27 7.01 -12.22
CA LEU A 458 -0.94 5.68 -12.74
C LEU A 458 0.57 5.45 -12.65
N TYR A 459 1.00 4.65 -11.69
CA TYR A 459 2.36 4.16 -11.65
C TYR A 459 2.47 2.86 -12.45
N GLN A 460 3.47 2.80 -13.32
CA GLN A 460 3.86 1.59 -14.03
C GLN A 460 5.36 1.40 -13.88
N GLN A 461 5.78 0.19 -13.50
CA GLN A 461 7.20 -0.13 -13.42
C GLN A 461 7.88 0.14 -14.77
N PRO A 462 8.93 0.99 -14.84
CA PRO A 462 9.53 1.41 -16.11
C PRO A 462 10.11 0.25 -16.95
N THR A 463 10.58 -0.81 -16.30
CA THR A 463 11.14 -2.00 -16.96
C THR A 463 10.09 -3.06 -17.33
N GLY A 464 8.82 -2.86 -16.95
CA GLY A 464 7.73 -3.80 -17.18
C GLY A 464 6.96 -3.54 -18.49
N ILE A 465 6.08 -4.47 -18.85
CA ILE A 465 5.17 -4.31 -19.98
C ILE A 465 4.13 -3.25 -19.62
N GLN A 466 4.05 -2.18 -20.42
CA GLN A 466 3.11 -1.10 -20.18
C GLN A 466 1.70 -1.52 -20.61
N VAL A 467 0.68 -1.04 -19.92
CA VAL A 467 -0.73 -1.25 -20.29
C VAL A 467 -1.10 -0.41 -21.51
N SER A 468 -1.96 -0.94 -22.36
CA SER A 468 -2.61 -0.15 -23.40
C SER A 468 -3.64 0.78 -22.77
N GLN A 469 -3.67 2.04 -23.17
CA GLN A 469 -4.59 3.03 -22.62
C GLN A 469 -5.38 3.71 -23.73
N THR A 470 -6.69 3.79 -23.56
CA THR A 470 -7.60 4.52 -24.45
C THR A 470 -8.53 5.41 -23.61
N ASN A 471 -8.80 6.62 -24.08
CA ASN A 471 -9.78 7.51 -23.44
C ASN A 471 -10.60 8.24 -24.50
N LEU A 472 -11.82 7.75 -24.70
CA LEU A 472 -12.84 8.26 -25.61
C LEU A 472 -14.11 8.69 -24.86
N ALA A 473 -14.14 8.56 -23.53
CA ALA A 473 -15.27 8.95 -22.71
C ALA A 473 -15.59 10.45 -22.80
N ALA A 474 -16.88 10.77 -22.89
CA ALA A 474 -17.35 12.15 -22.84
C ALA A 474 -17.44 12.64 -21.39
N ASN A 475 -17.21 13.94 -21.16
CA ASN A 475 -17.34 14.54 -19.82
C ASN A 475 -18.76 14.45 -19.26
N VAL A 476 -19.76 14.45 -20.15
CA VAL A 476 -21.18 14.28 -19.81
C VAL A 476 -21.75 13.30 -20.82
N GLU A 477 -22.25 12.17 -20.34
CA GLU A 477 -22.88 11.14 -21.14
C GLU A 477 -24.39 11.14 -20.85
N PRO A 478 -25.25 10.90 -21.87
CA PRO A 478 -26.65 10.60 -21.61
C PRO A 478 -26.80 9.25 -20.90
N ASP A 479 -27.93 9.06 -20.22
CA ASP A 479 -28.22 7.79 -19.53
C ASP A 479 -28.54 6.71 -20.57
N VAL A 480 -27.84 5.60 -20.50
CA VAL A 480 -28.03 4.40 -21.31
C VAL A 480 -28.36 3.26 -20.38
N LEU A 481 -29.52 2.66 -20.59
CA LEU A 481 -29.97 1.47 -19.88
C LEU A 481 -29.78 0.22 -20.74
N LEU A 482 -29.26 -0.83 -20.13
CA LEU A 482 -29.03 -2.13 -20.74
C LEU A 482 -29.69 -3.24 -19.92
N GLU A 483 -30.64 -3.93 -20.55
CA GLU A 483 -31.20 -5.19 -20.05
C GLU A 483 -30.62 -6.35 -20.87
N SER A 484 -29.76 -7.13 -20.22
CA SER A 484 -29.09 -8.28 -20.83
C SER A 484 -28.87 -9.38 -19.80
N THR A 485 -29.03 -10.64 -20.21
CA THR A 485 -28.58 -11.80 -19.44
C THR A 485 -27.19 -12.28 -19.85
N GLY A 486 -26.57 -11.67 -20.87
CA GLY A 486 -25.21 -11.97 -21.31
C GLY A 486 -25.07 -13.13 -22.29
N CYS A 487 -26.14 -13.51 -22.99
CA CYS A 487 -26.12 -14.60 -23.94
C CYS A 487 -25.99 -14.17 -25.40
N THR A 488 -25.28 -14.96 -26.20
CA THR A 488 -25.41 -14.89 -27.67
C THR A 488 -26.81 -15.29 -28.11
N TYR A 489 -27.24 -14.83 -29.28
CA TYR A 489 -28.55 -15.15 -29.89
C TYR A 489 -29.76 -14.90 -28.97
N SER A 490 -29.64 -13.94 -28.06
CA SER A 490 -30.71 -13.50 -27.16
C SER A 490 -31.07 -12.04 -27.39
N ASP A 491 -32.35 -11.70 -27.19
CA ASP A 491 -32.81 -10.31 -27.24
C ASP A 491 -32.16 -9.50 -26.11
N ILE A 492 -31.40 -8.49 -26.49
CA ILE A 492 -30.81 -7.50 -25.59
C ILE A 492 -31.48 -6.16 -25.81
N TYR A 493 -31.97 -5.55 -24.74
CA TYR A 493 -32.73 -4.31 -24.82
C TYR A 493 -31.88 -3.12 -24.36
N PHE A 494 -31.84 -2.09 -25.20
CA PHE A 494 -31.22 -0.81 -24.91
C PHE A 494 -32.28 0.27 -24.85
N SER A 495 -32.10 1.23 -23.95
CA SER A 495 -32.89 2.47 -23.96
C SER A 495 -32.10 3.65 -23.43
N THR A 496 -32.57 4.87 -23.70
CA THR A 496 -31.97 6.11 -23.20
C THR A 496 -33.04 7.11 -22.77
N ASN A 497 -32.66 8.06 -21.92
CA ASN A 497 -33.47 9.24 -21.61
C ASN A 497 -33.14 10.45 -22.49
N ALA A 498 -32.18 10.32 -23.42
CA ALA A 498 -31.73 11.39 -24.29
C ALA A 498 -32.81 11.80 -25.29
N ASN A 499 -33.15 13.09 -25.37
CA ASN A 499 -34.15 13.55 -26.33
C ASN A 499 -33.58 13.76 -27.75
N GLY A 500 -34.40 13.51 -28.76
CA GLY A 500 -34.08 13.80 -30.16
C GLY A 500 -33.86 12.55 -31.02
N ILE A 501 -33.02 12.68 -32.04
CA ILE A 501 -32.67 11.58 -32.95
C ILE A 501 -31.58 10.75 -32.28
N ILE A 502 -31.90 9.48 -32.00
CA ILE A 502 -30.99 8.52 -31.38
C ILE A 502 -30.69 7.41 -32.38
N GLU A 503 -29.41 7.17 -32.61
CA GLU A 503 -28.90 6.07 -33.42
C GLU A 503 -27.95 5.22 -32.57
N TRP A 504 -28.06 3.90 -32.68
CA TRP A 504 -27.25 2.95 -31.95
C TRP A 504 -26.39 2.18 -32.94
N PHE A 505 -25.09 2.12 -32.65
CA PHE A 505 -24.12 1.32 -33.39
C PHE A 505 -23.50 0.31 -32.41
N TYR A 506 -23.61 -0.96 -32.75
CA TYR A 506 -23.12 -2.06 -31.93
C TYR A 506 -21.83 -2.59 -32.53
N GLU A 507 -20.77 -2.63 -31.73
CA GLU A 507 -19.54 -3.32 -32.14
C GLU A 507 -19.73 -4.84 -32.13
N GLY A 508 -18.95 -5.53 -32.96
CA GLY A 508 -19.03 -6.99 -33.14
C GLY A 508 -20.08 -7.45 -34.15
N THR A 509 -20.41 -8.75 -34.12
CA THR A 509 -21.40 -9.35 -35.04
C THR A 509 -22.78 -9.33 -34.39
N THR A 510 -23.63 -8.42 -34.86
CA THR A 510 -24.96 -8.19 -34.32
C THR A 510 -26.05 -8.21 -35.39
N VAL A 511 -27.28 -8.50 -34.97
CA VAL A 511 -28.47 -8.43 -35.82
C VAL A 511 -29.57 -7.65 -35.10
N PRO A 512 -30.01 -6.48 -35.62
CA PRO A 512 -29.36 -5.69 -36.69
C PRO A 512 -28.06 -5.01 -36.21
N GLN A 513 -27.18 -4.60 -37.14
CA GLN A 513 -25.89 -3.95 -36.81
C GLN A 513 -26.03 -2.52 -36.28
N ASN A 514 -27.14 -1.86 -36.61
CA ASN A 514 -27.48 -0.53 -36.15
C ASN A 514 -29.00 -0.36 -36.07
N THR A 515 -29.44 0.49 -35.15
CA THR A 515 -30.87 0.80 -34.98
C THR A 515 -31.10 2.26 -34.68
N VAL A 516 -32.37 2.69 -34.75
CA VAL A 516 -32.79 4.06 -34.45
C VAL A 516 -33.95 4.04 -33.47
N GLY A 517 -34.01 5.04 -32.60
CA GLY A 517 -35.07 5.21 -31.62
C GLY A 517 -34.58 5.24 -30.18
N GLN A 518 -35.47 5.67 -29.29
CA GLN A 518 -35.20 5.84 -27.85
C GLN A 518 -35.00 4.52 -27.11
N SER A 519 -35.56 3.44 -27.66
CA SER A 519 -35.43 2.07 -27.18
C SER A 519 -35.30 1.13 -28.36
N THR A 520 -34.53 0.08 -28.21
CA THR A 520 -34.21 -0.84 -29.30
C THR A 520 -33.82 -2.22 -28.78
N THR A 521 -33.88 -3.22 -29.65
CA THR A 521 -33.51 -4.61 -29.38
C THR A 521 -32.51 -5.09 -30.40
N VAL A 522 -31.46 -5.78 -29.95
CA VAL A 522 -30.41 -6.35 -30.79
C VAL A 522 -30.00 -7.72 -30.25
N GLN A 523 -29.41 -8.55 -31.11
CA GLN A 523 -28.85 -9.85 -30.75
C GLN A 523 -27.37 -9.91 -31.15
N TYR A 524 -26.52 -10.36 -30.22
CA TYR A 524 -25.09 -10.61 -30.48
C TYR A 524 -24.86 -12.07 -30.86
N THR A 525 -23.92 -12.34 -31.77
CA THR A 525 -23.58 -13.72 -32.18
C THR A 525 -22.19 -14.16 -31.72
N THR A 526 -21.47 -13.31 -30.99
CA THR A 526 -20.10 -13.55 -30.50
C THR A 526 -19.98 -13.25 -29.02
N TYR A 527 -19.07 -13.97 -28.34
CA TYR A 527 -18.71 -13.72 -26.94
C TYR A 527 -17.79 -12.51 -26.78
N GLY A 528 -17.61 -12.12 -25.52
CA GLY A 528 -16.70 -11.09 -25.06
C GLY A 528 -17.41 -9.78 -24.72
N ALA A 529 -16.65 -8.89 -24.12
CA ALA A 529 -17.03 -7.49 -23.96
C ALA A 529 -17.07 -6.81 -25.34
N GLN A 530 -18.10 -5.99 -25.56
CA GLN A 530 -18.34 -5.27 -26.80
C GLN A 530 -18.60 -3.80 -26.48
N ASP A 531 -18.04 -2.90 -27.29
CA ASP A 531 -18.28 -1.48 -27.15
C ASP A 531 -19.65 -1.10 -27.71
N LEU A 532 -20.22 -0.02 -27.18
CA LEU A 532 -21.45 0.58 -27.67
C LEU A 532 -21.19 2.02 -28.08
N THR A 533 -21.64 2.39 -29.28
CA THR A 533 -21.67 3.80 -29.70
C THR A 533 -23.12 4.26 -29.82
N MET A 534 -23.51 5.25 -29.03
CA MET A 534 -24.80 5.92 -29.14
C MET A 534 -24.58 7.30 -29.76
N VAL A 535 -25.34 7.64 -30.80
CA VAL A 535 -25.33 8.98 -31.39
C VAL A 535 -26.61 9.71 -31.00
N SER A 536 -26.49 10.84 -30.32
CA SER A 536 -27.61 11.71 -29.98
C SER A 536 -27.50 13.04 -30.71
N ASN A 537 -28.47 13.35 -31.57
CA ASN A 537 -28.51 14.57 -32.39
C ASN A 537 -27.19 14.84 -33.15
N GLY A 538 -26.54 13.78 -33.65
CA GLY A 538 -25.28 13.84 -34.40
C GLY A 538 -24.01 13.85 -33.56
N VAL A 539 -24.10 13.77 -32.22
CA VAL A 539 -22.95 13.68 -31.31
C VAL A 539 -22.77 12.22 -30.88
N PRO A 540 -21.62 11.56 -31.18
CA PRO A 540 -21.34 10.20 -30.75
C PRO A 540 -20.87 10.16 -29.29
N TYR A 541 -21.34 9.15 -28.56
CA TYR A 541 -20.95 8.79 -27.20
C TYR A 541 -20.48 7.33 -27.21
N PHE A 542 -19.22 7.13 -26.82
CA PHE A 542 -18.57 5.82 -26.83
C PHE A 542 -18.62 5.21 -25.43
N HIS A 543 -19.03 3.96 -25.33
CA HIS A 543 -19.08 3.21 -24.08
C HIS A 543 -18.26 1.93 -24.25
N ALA A 544 -16.99 1.99 -23.87
CA ALA A 544 -16.06 0.87 -23.95
C ALA A 544 -16.53 -0.31 -23.07
N GLY A 545 -16.62 -1.50 -23.66
CA GLY A 545 -16.96 -2.75 -22.99
C GLY A 545 -18.30 -2.72 -22.25
N PHE A 546 -19.24 -1.88 -22.66
CA PHE A 546 -20.50 -1.68 -21.94
C PHE A 546 -21.42 -2.91 -21.98
N VAL A 547 -21.28 -3.72 -23.03
CA VAL A 547 -22.05 -4.95 -23.22
C VAL A 547 -21.13 -6.14 -22.97
N ASN A 548 -21.50 -7.01 -22.03
CA ASN A 548 -20.75 -8.24 -21.78
C ASN A 548 -21.55 -9.48 -22.18
N ILE A 549 -20.98 -10.31 -23.05
CA ILE A 549 -21.58 -11.56 -23.54
C ILE A 549 -20.67 -12.73 -23.16
N PHE A 550 -21.10 -13.54 -22.19
CA PHE A 550 -20.25 -14.57 -21.57
C PHE A 550 -20.84 -15.99 -21.68
N THR A 551 -22.11 -16.15 -22.07
CA THR A 551 -22.76 -17.47 -22.16
C THR A 551 -23.27 -17.78 -23.56
N ASP A 552 -23.06 -19.01 -24.03
CA ASP A 552 -23.61 -19.47 -25.31
C ASP A 552 -25.12 -19.67 -25.25
N GLY A 553 -25.85 -18.88 -26.04
CA GLY A 553 -27.28 -19.04 -26.20
C GLY A 553 -27.71 -20.12 -27.19
N SER A 554 -26.77 -20.70 -27.96
CA SER A 554 -27.04 -21.74 -28.96
C SER A 554 -27.83 -22.96 -28.44
N PRO A 555 -27.64 -23.44 -27.19
CA PRO A 555 -28.42 -24.57 -26.68
C PRO A 555 -29.91 -24.28 -26.49
N TYR A 556 -30.33 -23.00 -26.51
CA TYR A 556 -31.71 -22.56 -26.33
C TYR A 556 -32.43 -22.23 -27.64
N LEU A 557 -31.75 -22.40 -28.79
CA LEU A 557 -32.32 -22.10 -30.09
C LEU A 557 -33.42 -23.12 -30.45
N PRO A 558 -34.64 -22.67 -30.77
CA PRO A 558 -35.70 -23.57 -31.19
C PRO A 558 -35.47 -24.05 -32.63
N THR A 559 -36.04 -25.20 -32.95
CA THR A 559 -36.22 -25.68 -34.32
C THR A 559 -37.69 -26.02 -34.52
N ILE A 560 -38.36 -25.32 -35.42
CA ILE A 560 -39.78 -25.51 -35.76
C ILE A 560 -39.96 -26.84 -36.48
N GLN A 561 -41.05 -27.54 -36.16
CA GLN A 561 -41.51 -28.75 -36.84
C GLN A 561 -42.97 -28.57 -37.24
N GLY A 562 -43.31 -28.92 -38.48
CA GLY A 562 -44.65 -28.86 -39.04
C GLY A 562 -44.66 -29.38 -40.47
N ASP A 563 -45.84 -29.50 -41.06
CA ASP A 563 -45.97 -29.81 -42.48
C ASP A 563 -45.57 -28.57 -43.30
N ASP A 564 -44.66 -28.76 -44.26
CA ASP A 564 -44.12 -27.68 -45.11
C ASP A 564 -44.96 -27.42 -46.37
N THR A 565 -45.86 -28.35 -46.71
CA THR A 565 -46.61 -28.35 -47.97
C THR A 565 -48.05 -28.77 -47.71
N ILE A 566 -49.01 -27.88 -47.98
CA ILE A 566 -50.43 -28.09 -47.68
C ILE A 566 -51.37 -27.53 -48.76
N CYS A 567 -52.68 -27.78 -48.63
CA CYS A 567 -53.74 -27.19 -49.44
C CYS A 567 -54.47 -26.05 -48.69
N PRO A 568 -55.14 -25.12 -49.41
CA PRO A 568 -56.02 -24.13 -48.81
C PRO A 568 -57.09 -24.76 -47.92
N GLY A 569 -57.19 -24.28 -46.69
CA GLY A 569 -58.11 -24.76 -45.66
C GLY A 569 -57.49 -25.80 -44.71
N ASP A 570 -56.29 -26.31 -45.00
CA ASP A 570 -55.61 -27.27 -44.13
C ASP A 570 -55.13 -26.61 -42.83
N ILE A 571 -55.07 -27.42 -41.77
CA ILE A 571 -54.57 -27.03 -40.45
C ILE A 571 -53.20 -27.65 -40.23
N VAL A 572 -52.18 -26.82 -40.03
CA VAL A 572 -50.83 -27.28 -39.65
C VAL A 572 -50.73 -27.29 -38.14
N ASN A 573 -50.23 -28.40 -37.59
CA ASN A 573 -49.86 -28.48 -36.18
C ASN A 573 -48.36 -28.23 -36.05
N PHE A 574 -48.00 -27.18 -35.33
CA PHE A 574 -46.60 -26.83 -35.09
C PHE A 574 -46.12 -27.40 -33.76
N SER A 575 -44.87 -27.84 -33.75
CA SER A 575 -44.14 -28.16 -32.54
C SER A 575 -42.70 -27.64 -32.66
N SER A 576 -41.92 -27.79 -31.60
CA SER A 576 -40.54 -27.32 -31.58
C SER A 576 -39.62 -28.32 -30.88
N THR A 577 -38.39 -28.40 -31.36
CA THR A 577 -37.31 -29.22 -30.81
C THR A 577 -36.08 -28.36 -30.55
N TRP A 578 -35.15 -28.85 -29.73
CA TRP A 578 -33.93 -28.13 -29.39
C TRP A 578 -32.80 -29.11 -29.02
N PRO A 579 -31.53 -28.69 -29.09
CA PRO A 579 -30.37 -29.59 -28.97
C PRO A 579 -30.24 -30.29 -27.61
N ILE A 580 -30.70 -29.65 -26.52
CA ILE A 580 -30.62 -30.18 -25.15
C ILE A 580 -31.94 -29.97 -24.41
N SER A 581 -32.29 -30.85 -23.47
CA SER A 581 -33.47 -30.66 -22.64
C SER A 581 -33.32 -29.41 -21.76
N PHE A 582 -33.99 -28.31 -22.09
CA PHE A 582 -34.04 -27.10 -21.27
C PHE A 582 -35.49 -26.69 -20.94
N ASN A 583 -35.65 -25.93 -19.85
CA ASN A 583 -36.96 -25.47 -19.39
C ASN A 583 -37.40 -24.24 -20.20
N VAL A 584 -38.46 -24.38 -21.00
CA VAL A 584 -39.04 -23.26 -21.77
C VAL A 584 -40.05 -22.52 -20.92
N LEU A 585 -39.83 -21.23 -20.70
CA LEU A 585 -40.71 -20.36 -19.92
C LEU A 585 -41.86 -19.78 -20.73
N GLY A 586 -41.69 -19.67 -22.06
CA GLY A 586 -42.69 -19.08 -22.95
C GLY A 586 -42.39 -19.33 -24.43
N TYR A 587 -43.44 -19.19 -25.25
CA TYR A 587 -43.39 -19.33 -26.71
C TYR A 587 -43.95 -18.06 -27.35
N ARG A 588 -43.35 -17.66 -28.48
CA ARG A 588 -43.85 -16.58 -29.35
C ARG A 588 -43.85 -17.08 -30.79
N TRP A 589 -45.05 -17.42 -31.27
CA TRP A 589 -45.30 -17.82 -32.65
C TRP A 589 -45.85 -16.65 -33.45
N ASN A 590 -45.41 -16.55 -34.71
CA ASN A 590 -46.04 -15.77 -35.77
C ASN A 590 -46.13 -16.66 -37.01
N PHE A 591 -47.32 -16.85 -37.56
CA PHE A 591 -47.55 -17.77 -38.68
C PHE A 591 -47.31 -17.13 -40.05
N GLY A 592 -46.98 -15.84 -40.12
CA GLY A 592 -46.72 -15.14 -41.37
C GLY A 592 -47.99 -14.91 -42.22
N ASP A 593 -49.18 -15.10 -41.65
CA ASP A 593 -50.50 -14.98 -42.26
C ASP A 593 -51.28 -13.80 -41.64
N PRO A 594 -50.97 -12.54 -42.02
CA PRO A 594 -51.62 -11.37 -41.43
C PRO A 594 -53.13 -11.30 -41.69
N ASN A 595 -53.62 -11.95 -42.76
CA ASN A 595 -55.04 -11.98 -43.11
C ASN A 595 -55.87 -12.79 -42.09
N SER A 596 -55.23 -13.70 -41.35
CA SER A 596 -55.85 -14.43 -40.24
C SER A 596 -56.12 -13.58 -38.98
N GLY A 597 -55.66 -12.33 -38.93
CA GLY A 597 -55.89 -11.40 -37.83
C GLY A 597 -55.25 -11.86 -36.52
N THR A 598 -56.04 -11.95 -35.44
CA THR A 598 -55.52 -12.35 -34.11
C THR A 598 -55.04 -13.79 -34.06
N ALA A 599 -55.45 -14.63 -35.01
CA ALA A 599 -54.98 -16.02 -35.12
C ALA A 599 -53.55 -16.12 -35.66
N ASN A 600 -52.98 -15.03 -36.20
CA ASN A 600 -51.63 -15.02 -36.76
C ASN A 600 -50.52 -15.24 -35.72
N THR A 601 -50.83 -15.18 -34.42
CA THR A 601 -49.84 -15.34 -33.35
C THR A 601 -50.32 -16.28 -32.27
N SER A 602 -49.39 -16.97 -31.61
CA SER A 602 -49.71 -17.86 -30.49
C SER A 602 -48.61 -17.89 -29.43
N THR A 603 -48.99 -18.20 -28.19
CA THR A 603 -48.07 -18.44 -27.06
C THR A 603 -48.11 -19.87 -26.54
N GLN A 604 -48.80 -20.77 -27.25
CA GLN A 604 -48.89 -22.18 -26.88
C GLN A 604 -47.61 -22.94 -27.27
N ALA A 605 -47.29 -24.00 -26.52
CA ALA A 605 -46.13 -24.86 -26.81
C ALA A 605 -46.28 -25.60 -28.15
N THR A 606 -47.49 -26.06 -28.45
CA THR A 606 -47.83 -26.79 -29.69
C THR A 606 -49.09 -26.18 -30.29
N PRO A 607 -49.00 -25.05 -31.02
CA PRO A 607 -50.16 -24.42 -31.61
C PRO A 607 -50.56 -25.09 -32.93
N SER A 608 -51.77 -24.80 -33.39
CA SER A 608 -52.20 -25.09 -34.76
C SER A 608 -52.67 -23.83 -35.47
N HIS A 609 -52.48 -23.77 -36.79
CA HIS A 609 -52.90 -22.65 -37.63
C HIS A 609 -53.51 -23.14 -38.94
N GLN A 610 -54.55 -22.46 -39.41
CA GLN A 610 -55.24 -22.78 -40.66
C GLN A 610 -54.87 -21.76 -41.74
N TYR A 611 -54.40 -22.23 -42.90
CA TYR A 611 -54.06 -21.36 -44.03
C TYR A 611 -55.14 -21.43 -45.10
N ASN A 612 -55.82 -20.32 -45.40
CA ASN A 612 -56.96 -20.31 -46.33
C ASN A 612 -56.60 -19.84 -47.75
N GLU A 613 -55.47 -19.15 -47.92
CA GLU A 613 -55.05 -18.58 -49.21
C GLU A 613 -53.78 -19.27 -49.72
N VAL A 614 -53.68 -19.43 -51.03
CA VAL A 614 -52.48 -19.95 -51.71
C VAL A 614 -51.33 -18.96 -51.52
N GLY A 615 -50.15 -19.47 -51.19
CA GLY A 615 -48.97 -18.63 -50.97
C GLY A 615 -47.88 -19.34 -50.16
N THR A 616 -46.79 -18.61 -49.94
CA THR A 616 -45.69 -19.04 -49.06
C THR A 616 -45.73 -18.20 -47.79
N TYR A 617 -45.86 -18.87 -46.65
CA TYR A 617 -45.95 -18.24 -45.34
C TYR A 617 -44.67 -18.51 -44.56
N MET A 618 -44.06 -17.45 -44.02
CA MET A 618 -42.87 -17.55 -43.18
C MET A 618 -43.29 -17.59 -41.71
N VAL A 619 -43.28 -18.79 -41.14
CA VAL A 619 -43.56 -19.04 -39.73
C VAL A 619 -42.30 -18.76 -38.92
N THR A 620 -42.44 -18.04 -37.81
CA THR A 620 -41.35 -17.77 -36.88
C THR A 620 -41.68 -18.19 -35.45
N LEU A 621 -40.68 -18.70 -34.74
CA LEU A 621 -40.77 -19.07 -33.33
C LEU A 621 -39.60 -18.48 -32.54
N GLN A 622 -39.90 -17.83 -31.42
CA GLN A 622 -38.96 -17.61 -30.33
C GLN A 622 -39.38 -18.36 -29.07
N THR A 623 -38.40 -18.83 -28.32
CA THR A 623 -38.57 -19.49 -27.01
C THR A 623 -37.92 -18.66 -25.93
N GLN A 624 -38.56 -18.57 -24.77
CA GLN A 624 -38.00 -17.90 -23.60
C GLN A 624 -37.30 -18.92 -22.70
N SER A 625 -36.03 -18.70 -22.39
CA SER A 625 -35.28 -19.49 -21.42
C SER A 625 -35.02 -18.71 -20.12
N PRO A 626 -34.78 -19.38 -18.99
CA PRO A 626 -34.42 -18.73 -17.73
C PRO A 626 -33.12 -17.91 -17.82
N CYS A 627 -32.19 -18.32 -18.69
CA CYS A 627 -30.83 -17.78 -18.72
C CYS A 627 -30.52 -16.86 -19.89
N CYS A 628 -31.21 -17.03 -21.01
CA CYS A 628 -30.95 -16.26 -22.23
C CYS A 628 -32.20 -15.56 -22.73
N ASN A 629 -33.21 -15.37 -21.87
CA ASN A 629 -34.47 -14.71 -22.18
C ASN A 629 -35.05 -15.19 -23.53
N TRP A 630 -35.52 -14.28 -24.40
CA TRP A 630 -36.02 -14.63 -25.73
C TRP A 630 -34.88 -14.95 -26.70
N SER A 631 -34.94 -16.15 -27.30
CA SER A 631 -33.99 -16.60 -28.31
C SER A 631 -34.14 -15.89 -29.65
N LYS A 632 -33.12 -16.02 -30.50
CA LYS A 632 -33.22 -15.70 -31.93
C LYS A 632 -34.40 -16.46 -32.56
N PRO A 633 -35.21 -15.80 -33.41
CA PRO A 633 -36.29 -16.48 -34.10
C PRO A 633 -35.75 -17.58 -35.02
N ASP A 634 -36.33 -18.77 -34.90
CA ASP A 634 -36.24 -19.78 -35.95
C ASP A 634 -37.29 -19.49 -37.03
N THR A 635 -37.04 -19.94 -38.25
CA THR A 635 -37.87 -19.69 -39.41
C THR A 635 -38.21 -20.99 -40.13
N PHE A 636 -39.49 -21.18 -40.46
CA PHE A 636 -40.00 -22.32 -41.21
C PHE A 636 -40.98 -21.84 -42.28
N TYR A 637 -40.94 -22.45 -43.46
CA TYR A 637 -41.81 -22.05 -44.58
C TYR A 637 -42.93 -23.07 -44.76
N VAL A 638 -44.16 -22.57 -44.85
CA VAL A 638 -45.32 -23.35 -45.27
C VAL A 638 -45.73 -22.89 -46.66
N GLU A 639 -45.73 -23.80 -47.62
CA GLU A 639 -46.19 -23.58 -48.98
C GLU A 639 -47.60 -24.15 -49.17
N VAL A 640 -48.55 -23.26 -49.50
CA VAL A 640 -49.96 -23.60 -49.70
C VAL A 640 -50.23 -23.67 -51.19
N PHE A 641 -50.41 -24.86 -51.73
CA PHE A 641 -50.66 -25.09 -53.16
C PHE A 641 -52.15 -25.13 -53.49
N PRO A 642 -52.58 -24.58 -54.64
CA PRO A 642 -53.98 -24.66 -55.05
C PRO A 642 -54.42 -26.12 -55.18
N VAL A 643 -55.66 -26.40 -54.76
CA VAL A 643 -56.29 -27.70 -55.00
C VAL A 643 -56.49 -27.85 -56.52
N VAL A 644 -55.66 -28.67 -57.16
CA VAL A 644 -55.90 -29.11 -58.53
C VAL A 644 -56.98 -30.19 -58.51
N GLY A 645 -58.17 -29.84 -58.97
CA GLY A 645 -59.21 -30.83 -59.24
C GLY A 645 -58.79 -31.74 -60.41
N PRO A 646 -59.15 -33.03 -60.41
CA PRO A 646 -58.99 -33.85 -61.60
C PRO A 646 -59.93 -33.34 -62.70
N ASP A 647 -59.36 -32.87 -63.81
CA ASP A 647 -60.12 -32.53 -65.00
C ASP A 647 -60.51 -33.82 -65.74
N VAL A 648 -61.66 -34.40 -65.38
CA VAL A 648 -62.16 -35.61 -66.04
C VAL A 648 -62.79 -35.25 -67.39
N PHE A 649 -62.10 -35.60 -68.47
CA PHE A 649 -62.66 -35.50 -69.82
C PHE A 649 -63.49 -36.74 -70.13
N ILE A 650 -64.82 -36.55 -70.29
CA ILE A 650 -65.71 -37.62 -70.75
C ILE A 650 -65.73 -37.60 -72.28
N THR A 651 -65.33 -38.72 -72.88
CA THR A 651 -65.46 -38.96 -74.31
C THR A 651 -66.49 -40.05 -74.55
N ALA A 652 -67.31 -39.87 -75.58
CA ALA A 652 -68.22 -40.89 -76.08
C ALA A 652 -67.83 -41.23 -77.53
N THR A 653 -68.04 -42.48 -77.93
CA THR A 653 -67.76 -42.93 -79.30
C THR A 653 -68.62 -42.21 -80.35
N THR A 654 -69.83 -41.76 -79.98
CA THR A 654 -70.76 -40.95 -80.80
C THR A 654 -71.67 -40.10 -79.88
N THR A 655 -72.32 -39.06 -80.40
CA THR A 655 -73.31 -38.24 -79.66
C THR A 655 -74.77 -38.62 -79.97
N GLU A 656 -75.00 -39.57 -80.88
CA GLU A 656 -76.32 -40.08 -81.26
C GLU A 656 -76.26 -41.60 -81.36
N ILE A 657 -77.28 -42.28 -80.80
CA ILE A 657 -77.46 -43.74 -80.84
C ILE A 657 -78.94 -44.09 -81.04
N CYS A 658 -79.23 -45.28 -81.55
CA CYS A 658 -80.60 -45.78 -81.67
C CYS A 658 -81.09 -46.43 -80.35
N GLU A 659 -82.42 -46.49 -80.17
CA GLU A 659 -83.03 -47.15 -79.01
C GLU A 659 -82.62 -48.62 -78.93
N GLY A 660 -81.96 -49.01 -77.82
CA GLY A 660 -81.46 -50.37 -77.58
C GLY A 660 -79.98 -50.60 -77.89
N GLU A 661 -79.26 -49.62 -78.45
CA GLU A 661 -77.81 -49.71 -78.67
C GLU A 661 -77.01 -49.41 -77.40
N SER A 662 -75.88 -50.13 -77.26
CA SER A 662 -74.91 -49.89 -76.18
C SER A 662 -73.91 -48.81 -76.61
N ILE A 663 -73.69 -47.81 -75.75
CA ILE A 663 -72.62 -46.81 -75.91
C ILE A 663 -71.57 -46.99 -74.82
N THR A 664 -70.30 -46.81 -75.19
CA THR A 664 -69.17 -46.87 -74.25
C THR A 664 -68.69 -45.46 -73.96
N PHE A 665 -68.67 -45.08 -72.68
CA PHE A 665 -68.05 -43.85 -72.21
C PHE A 665 -66.61 -44.16 -71.79
N GLY A 666 -65.67 -43.36 -72.30
CA GLY A 666 -64.29 -43.32 -71.82
C GLY A 666 -64.10 -42.12 -70.91
N ALA A 667 -63.54 -42.34 -69.73
CA ALA A 667 -63.03 -41.27 -68.87
C ALA A 667 -61.51 -41.37 -68.83
N VAL A 668 -60.81 -40.27 -69.10
CA VAL A 668 -59.37 -40.14 -68.86
C VAL A 668 -59.20 -39.09 -67.77
N PRO A 669 -58.42 -39.38 -66.71
CA PRO A 669 -58.13 -38.40 -65.65
C PRO A 669 -57.27 -37.24 -66.13
#